data_AF-A0A4X2LNU8-F1
#
_entry.id   AF-A0A4X2LNU8-F1
#
_cell.length_a   1.000
_cell.length_b   1.000
_cell.length_c   1.000
_cell.angle_alpha   90.00
_cell.angle_beta   90.00
_cell.angle_gamma   90.00
#
_symmetry.space_group_name_H-M   'P 1'
#
loop_
_entity.id
_entity.type
_entity.pdbx_description
1 polymer ?
#
loop_
_entity_poly.entity_id
_entity_poly.type
_entity_poly.pdbx_seq_one_letter_code
_entity_poly.pdbx_strand_id
1 'polypeptide(L)'
;MNEDKEAKHGGQKNGKKEGLSGSSFFTWFMVIALLGVWTSVAVVWFDLVDYEEVLAKAKDFRYNLSEVLQGKLGIYDADGDGDFDVDDAKVLLGLKEKSASAKSVLPGQPDDHLQPEDQATRKSEHQNVENEVEENIQFVLKEALQTQHENDKEEEAVEAVEEQQIENEEDIPMRSELEDKLEDLVTETLHEDSNEYSKDVEEIVYKQENPDYQEIIEPGVKDTTLEYVTEDTPYQHYDEQVFEPPENERTETVSDIAVEDLNMGVEEGNVSPVEEQHEIPSETAVKTNDPEQKEKAKKKKPKLLNKFDKTIKSELDAAEKLRKKGKIEDAMNAFEELVHKYPQSPRARYGKAQCEDDLAEKRRSNEVLKRAIETYQEVADLPNVPADLVKLSLKRQSDRQQFLGHMRGSLVTLQKLVNLFPNDTSFKNDLGVGYLLIGDNDNAKKVYEEVLNVTPNDGFAKVHYGFILKAQNKIAESIPYLKEGLESGDPGTDDGRFYFHLGDALQRVGNKEAYKWYELGHKRGHFASVWQRSLYNVNGLKAQPWWTAKETGYTELVKTLERNWKLIRDEGLAVLDKTKGLFLPEDENLREKGDWSQFTLWQQGRKNENACRGAPKTCALLEKFPETTGCRRGQIKYSVMHPGTHVWPHTGPTNCRLRMHLGLVIPKEGCKIRCAQETRIWEEGKVLIFDDSFEHEVWQDAASLRLIFIVDVWHPELTPQQRRSLPAI
;
A
#
# COMPACT_ATOMS: atom_id res chain seq x y z
N MET A 1 -58.62 21.97 -72.32
CA MET A 1 -60.08 21.83 -72.51
C MET A 1 -60.74 22.24 -71.21
N ASN A 2 -61.62 23.24 -71.29
CA ASN A 2 -62.71 23.62 -70.38
C ASN A 2 -62.31 23.94 -68.91
N GLU A 3 -62.43 25.19 -68.42
CA GLU A 3 -63.66 25.91 -67.98
C GLU A 3 -64.18 25.33 -66.64
N ASP A 4 -64.60 26.10 -65.61
CA ASP A 4 -64.92 27.54 -65.44
C ASP A 4 -64.73 27.94 -63.94
N LYS A 5 -64.17 29.11 -63.58
CA LYS A 5 -64.81 30.42 -63.20
C LYS A 5 -65.63 30.54 -61.89
N GLU A 6 -65.23 31.57 -61.10
CA GLU A 6 -66.06 32.47 -60.24
C GLU A 6 -66.87 31.84 -59.06
N ALA A 7 -67.29 32.49 -57.96
CA ALA A 7 -67.21 33.85 -57.36
C ALA A 7 -67.72 33.74 -55.87
N LYS A 8 -67.68 34.70 -54.92
CA LYS A 8 -67.14 36.09 -54.74
C LYS A 8 -67.19 36.46 -53.23
N HIS A 9 -66.25 37.30 -52.75
CA HIS A 9 -66.29 38.05 -51.46
C HIS A 9 -66.28 37.18 -50.17
N GLY A 10 -65.81 37.64 -48.99
CA GLY A 10 -65.26 38.94 -48.59
C GLY A 10 -65.76 39.30 -47.17
N GLY A 11 -64.87 39.45 -46.19
CA GLY A 11 -65.26 39.82 -44.82
C GLY A 11 -64.14 39.70 -43.77
N GLN A 12 -63.78 40.82 -43.14
CA GLN A 12 -62.90 40.86 -41.98
C GLN A 12 -63.69 40.53 -40.69
N LYS A 13 -63.08 39.80 -39.72
CA LYS A 13 -62.74 40.32 -38.36
C LYS A 13 -62.23 39.21 -37.41
N ASN A 14 -61.43 39.64 -36.43
CA ASN A 14 -60.73 38.83 -35.42
C ASN A 14 -61.66 38.02 -34.49
N GLY A 15 -61.18 36.89 -33.96
CA GLY A 15 -61.84 36.18 -32.86
C GLY A 15 -61.13 34.95 -32.26
N LYS A 16 -60.12 35.18 -31.39
CA LYS A 16 -59.59 34.26 -30.34
C LYS A 16 -58.89 32.93 -30.72
N LYS A 17 -58.10 32.43 -29.74
CA LYS A 17 -57.23 31.24 -29.76
C LYS A 17 -57.93 30.00 -29.19
N GLU A 18 -57.56 28.82 -29.68
CA GLU A 18 -57.46 27.47 -29.08
C GLU A 18 -57.24 26.47 -30.24
N GLY A 19 -56.50 25.35 -30.19
CA GLY A 19 -55.60 24.76 -29.20
C GLY A 19 -55.25 23.31 -29.64
N LEU A 20 -53.97 22.90 -29.63
CA LEU A 20 -53.50 21.52 -29.91
C LEU A 20 -52.25 21.26 -29.03
N SER A 21 -52.37 20.48 -27.95
CA SER A 21 -52.29 19.01 -27.88
C SER A 21 -50.85 18.50 -27.72
N GLY A 22 -50.42 18.32 -26.47
CA GLY A 22 -49.08 17.81 -26.12
C GLY A 22 -49.16 16.46 -25.39
N SER A 23 -49.09 15.35 -26.14
CA SER A 23 -49.13 13.99 -25.56
C SER A 23 -48.13 12.99 -26.19
N SER A 24 -47.17 13.46 -26.98
CA SER A 24 -46.18 12.60 -27.67
C SER A 24 -44.79 12.58 -26.99
N PHE A 25 -44.41 13.68 -26.34
CA PHE A 25 -43.05 13.86 -25.81
C PHE A 25 -42.77 13.06 -24.52
N PHE A 26 -43.71 13.08 -23.58
CA PHE A 26 -43.54 12.42 -22.27
C PHE A 26 -43.39 10.90 -22.38
N THR A 27 -44.18 10.27 -23.25
CA THR A 27 -44.17 8.81 -23.46
C THR A 27 -42.84 8.32 -24.02
N TRP A 28 -42.24 9.09 -24.94
CA TRP A 28 -40.93 8.77 -25.52
C TRP A 28 -39.78 8.95 -24.52
N PHE A 29 -39.85 10.01 -23.71
CA PHE A 29 -38.88 10.25 -22.62
C PHE A 29 -38.87 9.12 -21.58
N MET A 30 -40.06 8.62 -21.21
CA MET A 30 -40.22 7.47 -20.30
C MET A 30 -39.60 6.18 -20.88
N VAL A 31 -39.78 5.91 -22.18
CA VAL A 31 -39.18 4.75 -22.85
C VAL A 31 -37.65 4.85 -22.91
N ILE A 32 -37.09 6.03 -23.16
CA ILE A 32 -35.63 6.24 -23.15
C ILE A 32 -35.06 6.13 -21.74
N ALA A 33 -35.72 6.68 -20.73
CA ALA A 33 -35.29 6.54 -19.34
C ALA A 33 -35.26 5.07 -18.91
N LEU A 34 -36.30 4.29 -19.24
CA LEU A 34 -36.34 2.86 -18.98
C LEU A 34 -35.27 2.08 -19.75
N LEU A 35 -35.04 2.38 -21.03
CA LEU A 35 -33.96 1.76 -21.80
C LEU A 35 -32.58 2.09 -21.20
N GLY A 36 -32.35 3.33 -20.76
CA GLY A 36 -31.11 3.73 -20.08
C GLY A 36 -30.88 2.99 -18.76
N VAL A 37 -31.91 2.85 -17.93
CA VAL A 37 -31.83 2.03 -16.70
C VAL A 37 -31.50 0.58 -17.05
N TRP A 38 -32.20 -0.03 -18.01
CA TRP A 38 -31.91 -1.42 -18.41
C TRP A 38 -30.52 -1.61 -19.02
N THR A 39 -29.97 -0.65 -19.78
CA THR A 39 -28.59 -0.75 -20.27
C THR A 39 -27.57 -0.56 -19.16
N SER A 40 -27.77 0.34 -18.20
CA SER A 40 -26.89 0.46 -17.03
C SER A 40 -26.90 -0.79 -16.15
N VAL A 41 -28.06 -1.40 -15.90
CA VAL A 41 -28.17 -2.69 -15.21
C VAL A 41 -27.46 -3.80 -16.00
N ALA A 42 -27.58 -3.84 -17.32
CA ALA A 42 -26.86 -4.80 -18.15
C ALA A 42 -25.33 -4.62 -18.10
N VAL A 43 -24.81 -3.39 -18.09
CA VAL A 43 -23.36 -3.13 -17.98
C VAL A 43 -22.81 -3.63 -16.65
N VAL A 44 -23.55 -3.43 -15.54
CA VAL A 44 -23.17 -3.93 -14.21
C VAL A 44 -23.36 -5.45 -14.08
N TRP A 45 -24.38 -6.02 -14.70
CA TRP A 45 -24.69 -7.46 -14.60
C TRP A 45 -23.81 -8.34 -15.51
N PHE A 46 -23.25 -7.79 -16.58
CA PHE A 46 -22.36 -8.50 -17.51
C PHE A 46 -20.89 -8.09 -17.41
N ASP A 47 -20.49 -7.30 -16.40
CA ASP A 47 -19.11 -6.85 -16.16
C ASP A 47 -18.41 -6.27 -17.41
N LEU A 48 -19.17 -5.51 -18.21
CA LEU A 48 -18.75 -5.05 -19.54
C LEU A 48 -17.68 -3.93 -19.53
N VAL A 49 -17.33 -3.41 -18.35
CA VAL A 49 -16.37 -2.32 -18.16
C VAL A 49 -15.48 -2.64 -16.96
N ASP A 50 -14.16 -2.60 -17.14
CA ASP A 50 -13.20 -2.68 -16.04
C ASP A 50 -13.25 -1.39 -15.20
N TYR A 51 -14.11 -1.39 -14.19
CA TYR A 51 -14.25 -0.28 -13.26
C TYR A 51 -13.00 -0.08 -12.39
N GLU A 52 -12.12 -1.08 -12.21
CA GLU A 52 -10.86 -0.88 -11.47
C GLU A 52 -9.89 -0.02 -12.28
N GLU A 53 -9.71 -0.31 -13.58
CA GLU A 53 -8.86 0.52 -14.45
C GLU A 53 -9.43 1.93 -14.62
N VAL A 54 -10.75 2.07 -14.75
CA VAL A 54 -11.43 3.37 -14.86
C VAL A 54 -11.33 4.16 -13.55
N LEU A 55 -11.53 3.55 -12.38
CA LEU A 55 -11.41 4.24 -11.09
C LEU A 55 -9.96 4.54 -10.71
N ALA A 56 -8.99 3.70 -11.11
CA ALA A 56 -7.57 4.00 -10.98
C ALA A 56 -7.19 5.21 -11.86
N LYS A 57 -7.57 5.19 -13.14
CA LYS A 57 -7.39 6.33 -14.06
C LYS A 57 -8.13 7.59 -13.59
N ALA A 58 -9.31 7.47 -13.01
CA ALA A 58 -10.07 8.61 -12.48
C ALA A 58 -9.47 9.19 -11.19
N LYS A 59 -8.83 8.37 -10.35
CA LYS A 59 -8.02 8.85 -9.23
C LYS A 59 -6.75 9.55 -9.73
N ASP A 60 -5.99 8.95 -10.64
CA ASP A 60 -4.84 9.61 -11.28
C ASP A 60 -5.26 10.92 -11.98
N PHE A 61 -6.42 10.95 -12.64
CA PHE A 61 -6.98 12.18 -13.20
C PHE A 61 -7.33 13.19 -12.11
N ARG A 62 -7.97 12.82 -11.00
CA ARG A 62 -8.26 13.75 -9.89
C ARG A 62 -6.99 14.35 -9.27
N TYR A 63 -5.95 13.54 -9.07
CA TYR A 63 -4.65 14.04 -8.59
C TYR A 63 -3.98 14.99 -9.60
N ASN A 64 -4.06 14.71 -10.91
CA ASN A 64 -3.53 15.61 -11.94
C ASN A 64 -4.40 16.85 -12.20
N LEU A 65 -5.73 16.76 -12.03
CA LEU A 65 -6.64 17.84 -12.45
C LEU A 65 -6.45 19.10 -11.59
N SER A 66 -6.13 18.94 -10.29
CA SER A 66 -5.77 20.06 -9.41
C SER A 66 -4.57 20.83 -9.95
N GLU A 67 -3.45 20.15 -10.23
CA GLU A 67 -2.23 20.78 -10.73
C GLU A 67 -2.38 21.32 -12.16
N VAL A 68 -3.12 20.63 -13.02
CA VAL A 68 -3.36 21.03 -14.42
C VAL A 68 -4.35 22.19 -14.53
N LEU A 69 -5.31 22.33 -13.60
CA LEU A 69 -6.19 23.50 -13.55
C LEU A 69 -5.47 24.72 -12.96
N GLN A 70 -4.74 24.58 -11.85
CA GLN A 70 -3.93 25.68 -11.31
C GLN A 70 -2.94 26.23 -12.34
N GLY A 71 -2.25 25.36 -13.09
CA GLY A 71 -1.36 25.76 -14.17
C GLY A 71 -2.03 26.36 -15.43
N LYS A 72 -3.36 26.28 -15.56
CA LYS A 72 -4.13 26.83 -16.70
C LYS A 72 -5.04 28.00 -16.34
N LEU A 73 -5.36 28.19 -15.06
CA LEU A 73 -6.26 29.24 -14.59
C LEU A 73 -5.54 30.51 -14.14
N GLY A 74 -4.24 30.48 -13.83
CA GLY A 74 -3.44 31.68 -13.48
C GLY A 74 -3.27 32.73 -14.60
N ILE A 75 -3.98 32.61 -15.73
CA ILE A 75 -4.23 33.69 -16.71
C ILE A 75 -5.49 34.52 -16.38
N TYR A 76 -6.27 34.09 -15.38
CA TYR A 76 -7.46 34.77 -14.85
C TYR A 76 -7.25 35.31 -13.43
N ASP A 77 -6.03 35.17 -12.88
CA ASP A 77 -5.51 35.95 -11.75
C ASP A 77 -5.84 37.44 -11.98
N ALA A 78 -6.79 37.91 -11.18
CA ALA A 78 -7.40 39.21 -11.27
C ALA A 78 -6.98 40.10 -10.09
N ASP A 79 -6.62 39.56 -8.93
CA ASP A 79 -6.22 40.34 -7.76
C ASP A 79 -4.69 40.44 -7.55
N GLY A 80 -3.92 39.55 -8.18
CA GLY A 80 -2.48 39.66 -8.43
C GLY A 80 -1.58 38.78 -7.55
N ASP A 81 -2.12 37.78 -6.86
CA ASP A 81 -1.39 36.96 -5.88
C ASP A 81 -0.76 35.68 -6.45
N GLY A 82 -1.21 35.21 -7.61
CA GLY A 82 -0.55 34.20 -8.44
C GLY A 82 -1.27 32.85 -8.57
N ASP A 83 -2.49 32.69 -8.06
CA ASP A 83 -3.36 31.57 -8.42
C ASP A 83 -4.72 32.00 -9.03
N PHE A 84 -5.78 31.21 -8.87
CA PHE A 84 -7.11 31.59 -9.35
C PHE A 84 -8.15 31.12 -8.35
N ASP A 85 -8.68 32.05 -7.58
CA ASP A 85 -9.42 31.75 -6.36
C ASP A 85 -10.79 32.49 -6.26
N VAL A 86 -11.37 32.51 -5.06
CA VAL A 86 -12.68 33.14 -4.80
C VAL A 86 -12.56 34.68 -4.75
N ASP A 87 -11.40 35.23 -4.41
CA ASP A 87 -11.15 36.66 -4.39
C ASP A 87 -10.92 37.23 -5.81
N ASP A 88 -10.32 36.46 -6.72
CA ASP A 88 -10.33 36.76 -8.16
C ASP A 88 -11.75 36.83 -8.71
N ALA A 89 -12.60 35.87 -8.36
CA ALA A 89 -14.00 35.89 -8.75
C ALA A 89 -14.72 37.14 -8.22
N LYS A 90 -14.44 37.58 -6.98
CA LYS A 90 -14.99 38.84 -6.42
C LYS A 90 -14.49 40.07 -7.19
N VAL A 91 -13.22 40.10 -7.60
CA VAL A 91 -12.66 41.20 -8.42
C VAL A 91 -13.27 41.22 -9.83
N LEU A 92 -13.41 40.06 -10.49
CA LEU A 92 -14.01 39.93 -11.82
C LEU A 92 -15.51 40.26 -11.83
N LEU A 93 -16.22 39.98 -10.72
CA LEU A 93 -17.63 40.33 -10.54
C LEU A 93 -17.86 41.75 -10.02
N GLY A 94 -16.80 42.53 -9.77
CA GLY A 94 -16.89 43.92 -9.29
C GLY A 94 -17.35 44.05 -7.82
N LEU A 95 -17.22 42.98 -7.03
CA LEU A 95 -17.59 42.92 -5.61
C LEU A 95 -16.43 43.31 -4.67
N LYS A 96 -15.21 43.42 -5.21
CA LYS A 96 -13.97 43.82 -4.51
C LYS A 96 -13.14 44.69 -5.47
N GLU A 97 -12.58 45.81 -5.01
CA GLU A 97 -11.65 46.60 -5.84
C GLU A 97 -10.28 45.92 -5.95
N LYS A 98 -9.62 46.04 -7.11
CA LYS A 98 -8.27 45.49 -7.32
C LYS A 98 -7.26 46.09 -6.35
N SER A 99 -6.47 45.23 -5.69
CA SER A 99 -5.30 45.68 -4.92
C SER A 99 -4.23 46.27 -5.85
N ALA A 100 -3.51 47.30 -5.41
CA ALA A 100 -2.62 48.08 -6.27
C ALA A 100 -1.14 48.00 -5.85
N SER A 101 -0.52 46.84 -6.03
CA SER A 101 0.94 46.65 -6.07
C SER A 101 1.26 45.25 -6.63
N ALA A 102 2.10 45.02 -7.65
CA ALA A 102 3.30 45.78 -8.00
C ALA A 102 3.46 46.00 -9.52
N LYS A 103 3.89 47.21 -9.91
CA LYS A 103 4.34 47.49 -11.29
C LYS A 103 5.80 47.12 -11.48
N SER A 104 6.08 46.36 -12.52
CA SER A 104 7.43 46.19 -13.07
C SER A 104 7.97 47.50 -13.66
N VAL A 105 9.28 47.73 -13.53
CA VAL A 105 9.98 48.86 -14.16
C VAL A 105 11.35 48.42 -14.66
N LEU A 106 11.65 48.75 -15.93
CA LEU A 106 12.85 49.40 -16.47
C LEU A 106 12.74 49.38 -18.02
N PRO A 107 13.38 50.30 -18.79
CA PRO A 107 14.46 51.22 -18.40
C PRO A 107 14.33 52.71 -18.83
N GLY A 108 15.03 53.61 -18.11
CA GLY A 108 15.72 54.78 -18.72
C GLY A 108 15.25 56.23 -18.41
N GLN A 109 15.88 56.85 -17.39
CA GLN A 109 16.28 58.29 -17.23
C GLN A 109 15.30 59.48 -17.50
N PRO A 110 15.52 60.67 -16.89
CA PRO A 110 15.77 60.96 -15.46
C PRO A 110 14.95 62.18 -14.92
N ASP A 111 15.02 62.42 -13.60
CA ASP A 111 14.60 63.64 -12.85
C ASP A 111 13.08 64.01 -12.90
N ASP A 112 12.44 64.67 -11.92
CA ASP A 112 12.94 65.54 -10.85
C ASP A 112 11.98 65.66 -9.63
N HIS A 113 12.53 66.04 -8.46
CA HIS A 113 11.96 66.74 -7.28
C HIS A 113 10.57 66.51 -6.59
N LEU A 114 10.66 66.44 -5.24
CA LEU A 114 9.79 66.97 -4.14
C LEU A 114 8.58 66.19 -3.53
N GLN A 115 8.51 66.29 -2.18
CA GLN A 115 7.40 65.95 -1.24
C GLN A 115 6.71 67.26 -0.75
N PRO A 116 5.79 67.26 0.24
CA PRO A 116 4.50 66.54 0.41
C PRO A 116 3.33 67.53 0.75
N GLU A 117 2.10 67.05 1.00
CA GLU A 117 1.28 67.36 2.21
C GLU A 117 -0.23 66.94 2.14
N ASP A 118 -0.68 66.34 3.26
CA ASP A 118 -1.95 66.47 4.01
C ASP A 118 -3.40 66.16 3.53
N GLN A 119 -4.05 65.43 4.46
CA GLN A 119 -5.37 65.64 5.07
C GLN A 119 -6.61 64.80 4.68
N ALA A 120 -7.19 64.25 5.75
CA ALA A 120 -8.37 63.40 5.79
C ALA A 120 -9.68 64.20 5.81
N THR A 121 -10.76 63.59 5.29
CA THR A 121 -12.09 63.60 5.93
C THR A 121 -13.06 62.67 5.17
N ARG A 122 -13.57 61.63 5.86
CA ARG A 122 -14.91 61.00 5.70
C ARG A 122 -14.98 59.68 6.50
N LYS A 123 -15.44 59.77 7.75
CA LYS A 123 -15.94 58.63 8.54
C LYS A 123 -17.20 59.10 9.26
N SER A 124 -18.37 58.81 8.68
CA SER A 124 -19.68 58.97 9.34
C SER A 124 -20.87 58.32 8.60
N GLU A 125 -20.74 57.87 7.35
CA GLU A 125 -21.89 57.37 6.56
C GLU A 125 -22.02 55.83 6.48
N HIS A 126 -21.00 55.05 6.87
CA HIS A 126 -21.04 53.58 6.70
C HIS A 126 -21.71 52.78 7.84
N GLN A 127 -21.85 53.33 9.05
CA GLN A 127 -22.32 52.57 10.23
C GLN A 127 -23.83 52.34 10.32
N ASN A 128 -24.64 52.93 9.45
CA ASN A 128 -26.10 52.75 9.46
C ASN A 128 -26.60 51.66 8.49
N VAL A 129 -25.76 51.16 7.57
CA VAL A 129 -26.19 50.18 6.55
C VAL A 129 -25.93 48.74 6.99
N GLU A 130 -24.88 48.49 7.78
CA GLU A 130 -24.54 47.13 8.25
C GLU A 130 -25.62 46.55 9.19
N ASN A 131 -26.14 47.36 10.11
CA ASN A 131 -27.15 46.92 11.09
C ASN A 131 -28.51 46.53 10.45
N GLU A 132 -28.95 47.21 9.38
CA GLU A 132 -30.21 46.87 8.69
C GLU A 132 -30.12 45.55 7.89
N VAL A 133 -28.92 45.14 7.48
CA VAL A 133 -28.72 43.88 6.75
C VAL A 133 -28.69 42.70 7.72
N GLU A 134 -28.08 42.87 8.89
CA GLU A 134 -27.90 41.78 9.87
C GLU A 134 -29.22 41.35 10.53
N GLU A 135 -30.13 42.29 10.85
CA GLU A 135 -31.48 41.97 11.35
C GLU A 135 -32.35 41.24 10.32
N ASN A 136 -32.24 41.58 9.03
CA ASN A 136 -33.00 40.92 7.97
C ASN A 136 -32.54 39.48 7.73
N ILE A 137 -31.25 39.19 7.85
CA ILE A 137 -30.71 37.82 7.72
C ILE A 137 -31.15 36.94 8.90
N GLN A 138 -31.13 37.48 10.12
CA GLN A 138 -31.67 36.80 11.32
C GLN A 138 -33.16 36.46 11.19
N PHE A 139 -33.97 37.33 10.59
CA PHE A 139 -35.39 37.07 10.37
C PHE A 139 -35.62 35.90 9.41
N VAL A 140 -34.94 35.88 8.25
CA VAL A 140 -35.09 34.83 7.22
C VAL A 140 -34.61 33.46 7.71
N LEU A 141 -33.50 33.39 8.47
CA LEU A 141 -33.05 32.12 9.07
C LEU A 141 -34.10 31.52 10.03
N LYS A 142 -34.80 32.37 10.77
CA LYS A 142 -35.78 31.95 11.78
C LYS A 142 -37.07 31.42 11.16
N GLU A 143 -37.47 31.98 10.01
CA GLU A 143 -38.60 31.49 9.22
C GLU A 143 -38.29 30.12 8.59
N ALA A 144 -37.07 29.92 8.05
CA ALA A 144 -36.63 28.64 7.49
C ALA A 144 -36.58 27.49 8.52
N LEU A 145 -36.08 27.78 9.74
CA LEU A 145 -36.01 26.80 10.84
C LEU A 145 -37.39 26.37 11.35
N GLN A 146 -38.42 27.22 11.24
CA GLN A 146 -39.78 26.82 11.62
C GLN A 146 -40.43 25.86 10.61
N THR A 147 -40.13 26.01 9.32
CA THR A 147 -40.65 25.09 8.27
C THR A 147 -40.03 23.68 8.28
N GLN A 148 -38.82 23.49 8.82
CA GLN A 148 -38.27 22.14 8.98
C GLN A 148 -38.95 21.39 10.12
N HIS A 149 -39.22 22.07 11.24
CA HIS A 149 -39.75 21.44 12.46
C HIS A 149 -41.22 20.98 12.37
N GLU A 150 -41.93 21.34 11.29
CA GLU A 150 -43.27 20.81 10.97
C GLU A 150 -43.23 19.54 10.08
N ASN A 151 -42.20 19.36 9.24
CA ASN A 151 -42.06 18.16 8.40
C ASN A 151 -41.57 16.94 9.21
N ASP A 152 -40.67 17.14 10.18
CA ASP A 152 -40.12 16.07 11.03
C ASP A 152 -41.19 15.38 11.93
N LYS A 153 -42.43 15.90 11.95
CA LYS A 153 -43.56 15.35 12.71
C LYS A 153 -44.52 14.49 11.89
N GLU A 154 -44.35 14.38 10.57
CA GLU A 154 -45.16 13.48 9.73
C GLU A 154 -44.45 12.15 9.41
N GLU A 155 -43.12 12.03 9.59
CA GLU A 155 -42.39 10.77 9.36
C GLU A 155 -42.36 9.82 10.58
N GLU A 156 -42.40 10.31 11.83
CA GLU A 156 -42.54 9.45 13.04
C GLU A 156 -43.91 8.72 13.14
N ALA A 157 -44.87 9.03 12.27
CA ALA A 157 -46.22 8.45 12.31
C ALA A 157 -46.38 7.14 11.50
N VAL A 158 -45.34 6.69 10.76
CA VAL A 158 -45.45 5.59 9.79
C VAL A 158 -44.77 4.29 10.26
N GLU A 159 -43.87 4.35 11.26
CA GLU A 159 -43.14 3.18 11.78
C GLU A 159 -43.81 2.48 12.99
N ALA A 160 -45.04 2.85 13.32
CA ALA A 160 -45.76 2.36 14.51
C ALA A 160 -46.92 1.38 14.22
N VAL A 161 -46.95 0.73 13.04
CA VAL A 161 -48.07 -0.15 12.62
C VAL A 161 -47.61 -1.49 12.01
N GLU A 162 -46.64 -2.19 12.63
CA GLU A 162 -46.43 -3.62 12.31
C GLU A 162 -45.84 -4.48 13.44
N GLU A 163 -46.35 -4.37 14.68
CA GLU A 163 -46.20 -5.46 15.67
C GLU A 163 -47.28 -5.46 16.77
N GLN A 164 -48.50 -5.87 16.41
CA GLN A 164 -49.56 -6.27 17.36
C GLN A 164 -50.31 -7.51 16.89
N GLN A 165 -49.78 -8.70 17.19
CA GLN A 165 -50.56 -9.93 17.38
C GLN A 165 -49.72 -11.09 17.93
N ILE A 166 -49.93 -11.42 19.21
CA ILE A 166 -50.16 -12.76 19.81
C ILE A 166 -49.90 -12.67 21.32
N GLU A 167 -50.93 -12.94 22.12
CA GLU A 167 -50.87 -12.99 23.60
C GLU A 167 -50.67 -14.44 24.11
N ASN A 168 -50.36 -14.54 25.42
CA ASN A 168 -50.37 -15.73 26.30
C ASN A 168 -49.07 -16.58 26.24
N GLU A 169 -48.51 -17.11 27.33
CA GLU A 169 -49.05 -17.39 28.69
C GLU A 169 -47.87 -17.50 29.72
N GLU A 170 -48.08 -17.11 31.00
CA GLU A 170 -47.39 -17.52 32.29
C GLU A 170 -45.81 -17.59 32.37
N ASP A 171 -45.09 -17.28 33.46
CA ASP A 171 -45.36 -17.17 34.91
C ASP A 171 -44.25 -16.35 35.66
N ILE A 172 -44.40 -16.02 36.95
CA ILE A 172 -43.53 -15.09 37.77
C ILE A 172 -42.79 -15.83 38.95
N PRO A 173 -42.13 -15.19 39.97
CA PRO A 173 -41.12 -14.10 40.08
C PRO A 173 -39.87 -14.44 40.98
N MET A 174 -38.76 -13.66 40.91
CA MET A 174 -37.82 -13.24 42.01
C MET A 174 -36.42 -12.78 41.47
N ARG A 175 -35.60 -11.89 42.08
CA ARG A 175 -35.69 -11.06 43.31
C ARG A 175 -34.68 -9.88 43.27
N SER A 176 -35.17 -8.72 43.73
CA SER A 176 -34.57 -7.44 44.17
C SER A 176 -33.08 -7.29 44.58
N GLU A 177 -32.69 -6.00 44.72
CA GLU A 177 -31.52 -5.39 45.41
C GLU A 177 -30.32 -5.05 44.48
N LEU A 178 -29.74 -3.83 44.48
CA LEU A 178 -30.03 -2.59 45.22
C LEU A 178 -29.43 -1.35 44.48
N GLU A 179 -30.19 -0.27 44.31
CA GLU A 179 -29.65 1.09 44.12
C GLU A 179 -29.68 1.84 45.46
N ASP A 180 -28.65 2.62 45.77
CA ASP A 180 -28.71 3.93 46.47
C ASP A 180 -27.35 4.36 47.05
N LYS A 181 -27.04 5.66 46.89
CA LYS A 181 -25.91 6.51 47.38
C LYS A 181 -24.95 6.97 46.27
N LEU A 182 -24.62 8.26 46.14
CA LEU A 182 -25.06 9.47 46.86
C LEU A 182 -24.68 10.71 46.03
N GLU A 183 -25.62 11.64 45.79
CA GLU A 183 -25.29 13.01 45.36
C GLU A 183 -24.96 13.88 46.58
N ASP A 184 -23.90 14.69 46.53
CA ASP A 184 -23.98 16.17 46.54
C ASP A 184 -22.64 16.90 46.79
N LEU A 185 -22.46 18.03 46.08
CA LEU A 185 -21.51 19.15 46.24
C LEU A 185 -19.99 18.82 46.33
N VAL A 186 -19.13 19.40 45.48
CA VAL A 186 -18.83 20.85 45.43
C VAL A 186 -18.41 21.31 44.02
N THR A 187 -18.92 22.47 43.60
CA THR A 187 -18.53 23.29 42.43
C THR A 187 -17.07 23.78 42.52
N GLU A 188 -16.33 24.16 41.47
CA GLU A 188 -16.71 25.03 40.34
C GLU A 188 -15.53 25.09 39.32
N THR A 189 -15.80 25.25 38.00
CA THR A 189 -14.89 25.77 36.93
C THR A 189 -13.52 25.07 36.68
N LEU A 190 -12.99 24.80 35.47
CA LEU A 190 -13.32 24.89 34.02
C LEU A 190 -12.37 23.85 33.32
N HIS A 191 -12.42 23.50 32.03
CA HIS A 191 -13.09 23.96 30.81
C HIS A 191 -13.51 22.73 29.96
N GLU A 192 -14.12 22.94 28.79
CA GLU A 192 -14.45 21.91 27.79
C GLU A 192 -13.32 21.71 26.75
N ASP A 193 -13.30 20.54 26.11
CA ASP A 193 -13.13 20.39 24.65
C ASP A 193 -13.27 18.90 24.25
N SER A 194 -14.35 18.55 23.53
CA SER A 194 -14.50 17.25 22.89
C SER A 194 -15.27 17.37 21.58
N ASN A 195 -14.70 16.76 20.53
CA ASN A 195 -15.21 16.73 19.16
C ASN A 195 -16.67 16.29 19.05
N GLU A 196 -17.41 16.87 18.10
CA GLU A 196 -17.83 16.20 16.85
C GLU A 196 -18.57 17.22 15.96
N TYR A 197 -18.39 17.16 14.64
CA TYR A 197 -19.51 17.41 13.72
C TYR A 197 -19.30 16.73 12.37
N SER A 198 -20.44 16.35 11.78
CA SER A 198 -20.58 15.52 10.59
C SER A 198 -20.04 16.12 9.30
N LYS A 199 -19.95 15.24 8.32
CA LYS A 199 -19.39 15.43 6.99
C LYS A 199 -20.52 15.40 5.96
N ASP A 200 -21.04 16.56 5.59
CA ASP A 200 -21.99 16.66 4.48
C ASP A 200 -21.25 16.78 3.14
N VAL A 201 -21.77 16.07 2.14
CA VAL A 201 -21.22 15.98 0.78
C VAL A 201 -22.29 16.51 -0.17
N GLU A 202 -22.12 17.73 -0.67
CA GLU A 202 -22.95 18.23 -1.77
C GLU A 202 -22.39 17.79 -3.13
N GLU A 203 -23.25 17.15 -3.91
CA GLU A 203 -22.97 16.59 -5.22
C GLU A 203 -23.38 17.57 -6.33
N ILE A 204 -22.43 18.29 -6.92
CA ILE A 204 -22.73 19.23 -8.01
C ILE A 204 -22.76 18.50 -9.36
N VAL A 205 -23.98 18.34 -9.88
CA VAL A 205 -24.27 17.86 -11.23
C VAL A 205 -24.12 19.00 -12.25
N TYR A 206 -23.24 18.84 -13.25
CA TYR A 206 -23.23 19.68 -14.45
C TYR A 206 -23.63 18.88 -15.70
N LYS A 207 -24.65 19.38 -16.40
CA LYS A 207 -25.02 18.92 -17.75
C LYS A 207 -24.40 19.85 -18.80
N GLN A 208 -23.51 19.26 -19.60
CA GLN A 208 -23.57 19.27 -21.06
C GLN A 208 -23.60 20.62 -21.79
N GLU A 209 -22.52 20.94 -22.49
CA GLU A 209 -22.61 21.47 -23.86
C GLU A 209 -21.38 21.07 -24.70
N ASN A 210 -21.60 20.73 -25.97
CA ASN A 210 -20.61 20.13 -26.85
C ASN A 210 -20.75 20.77 -28.25
N PRO A 211 -19.78 21.58 -28.71
CA PRO A 211 -19.76 22.08 -30.07
C PRO A 211 -19.03 21.11 -31.02
N ASP A 212 -19.57 21.00 -32.23
CA ASP A 212 -19.35 19.89 -33.15
C ASP A 212 -18.47 20.30 -34.35
N TYR A 213 -17.84 19.32 -35.01
CA TYR A 213 -17.12 19.38 -36.30
C TYR A 213 -15.96 20.40 -36.52
N GLN A 214 -14.81 19.91 -37.02
CA GLN A 214 -14.54 19.91 -38.47
C GLN A 214 -13.28 19.11 -38.87
N GLU A 215 -13.38 18.37 -39.97
CA GLU A 215 -12.26 17.72 -40.65
C GLU A 215 -11.35 18.73 -41.37
N ILE A 216 -10.05 18.43 -41.45
CA ILE A 216 -9.17 18.96 -42.50
C ILE A 216 -8.41 17.78 -43.11
N ILE A 217 -8.61 17.56 -44.42
CA ILE A 217 -7.94 16.54 -45.24
C ILE A 217 -7.03 17.26 -46.26
N GLU A 218 -6.00 16.54 -46.73
CA GLU A 218 -5.17 16.76 -47.93
C GLU A 218 -3.75 17.37 -47.76
N PRO A 219 -2.77 17.04 -48.65
CA PRO A 219 -2.47 15.67 -49.13
C PRO A 219 -0.96 15.36 -49.40
N GLY A 220 -0.62 14.06 -49.45
CA GLY A 220 0.52 13.49 -50.23
C GLY A 220 1.92 13.59 -49.59
N VAL A 221 2.83 12.60 -49.71
CA VAL A 221 3.23 11.89 -50.95
C VAL A 221 4.07 10.62 -50.62
N LYS A 222 3.76 9.51 -51.32
CA LYS A 222 4.56 8.29 -51.63
C LYS A 222 4.87 7.22 -50.56
N ASP A 223 4.18 6.09 -50.78
CA ASP A 223 4.63 4.70 -50.70
C ASP A 223 6.13 4.42 -50.44
N THR A 224 6.38 3.53 -49.48
CA THR A 224 7.20 2.34 -49.73
C THR A 224 6.63 1.17 -48.92
N THR A 225 6.25 0.09 -49.61
CA THR A 225 5.82 -1.18 -49.00
C THR A 225 6.94 -1.80 -48.17
N LEU A 226 6.62 -2.24 -46.95
CA LEU A 226 7.41 -3.24 -46.23
C LEU A 226 6.51 -4.39 -45.77
N GLU A 227 6.89 -5.61 -46.11
CA GLU A 227 6.17 -6.83 -45.74
C GLU A 227 6.40 -7.14 -44.25
N TYR A 228 5.35 -7.64 -43.57
CA TYR A 228 5.50 -8.22 -42.25
C TYR A 228 6.18 -9.59 -42.35
N VAL A 229 7.49 -9.63 -42.14
CA VAL A 229 8.22 -10.88 -41.88
C VAL A 229 8.28 -11.10 -40.38
N THR A 230 7.60 -12.15 -39.90
CA THR A 230 7.79 -12.69 -38.56
C THR A 230 9.05 -13.55 -38.54
N GLU A 231 10.13 -13.08 -37.91
CA GLU A 231 11.31 -13.91 -37.64
C GLU A 231 11.25 -14.46 -36.21
N ASP A 232 10.86 -15.74 -36.11
CA ASP A 232 11.16 -16.57 -34.95
C ASP A 232 12.68 -16.73 -34.81
N THR A 233 13.23 -16.57 -33.60
CA THR A 233 14.56 -17.12 -33.25
C THR A 233 14.54 -17.77 -31.86
N PRO A 234 15.18 -18.94 -31.68
CA PRO A 234 14.94 -19.80 -30.53
C PRO A 234 15.89 -19.54 -29.35
N TYR A 235 15.35 -19.51 -28.13
CA TYR A 235 16.16 -19.55 -26.91
C TYR A 235 16.70 -20.97 -26.65
N GLN A 236 18.02 -21.11 -26.62
CA GLN A 236 18.69 -22.38 -26.35
C GLN A 236 18.68 -22.75 -24.85
N HIS A 237 18.48 -24.03 -24.60
CA HIS A 237 18.61 -24.70 -23.31
C HIS A 237 20.10 -24.86 -22.95
N TYR A 238 20.44 -24.76 -21.66
CA TYR A 238 21.72 -25.28 -21.15
C TYR A 238 21.52 -25.94 -19.78
N ASP A 239 22.15 -27.11 -19.64
CA ASP A 239 21.98 -28.04 -18.54
C ASP A 239 22.66 -27.60 -17.24
N GLU A 240 22.09 -28.06 -16.13
CA GLU A 240 22.63 -27.93 -14.77
C GLU A 240 23.69 -29.02 -14.54
N GLN A 241 24.98 -28.65 -14.48
CA GLN A 241 26.07 -29.59 -14.19
C GLN A 241 26.44 -29.60 -12.70
N VAL A 242 26.27 -30.77 -12.10
CA VAL A 242 26.72 -31.12 -10.75
C VAL A 242 28.26 -31.20 -10.72
N PHE A 243 28.88 -30.64 -9.69
CA PHE A 243 30.34 -30.69 -9.50
C PHE A 243 30.69 -31.61 -8.31
N GLU A 244 31.36 -32.72 -8.61
CA GLU A 244 32.06 -33.57 -7.62
C GLU A 244 33.58 -33.29 -7.69
N PRO A 245 34.32 -33.38 -6.57
CA PRO A 245 35.73 -33.04 -6.51
C PRO A 245 36.65 -34.18 -7.00
N PRO A 246 37.76 -33.89 -7.69
CA PRO A 246 38.75 -34.90 -8.08
C PRO A 246 39.84 -35.10 -7.01
N GLU A 247 40.18 -36.35 -6.73
CA GLU A 247 41.44 -36.72 -6.09
C GLU A 247 42.50 -37.13 -7.13
N ASN A 248 43.72 -36.67 -6.88
CA ASN A 248 44.95 -37.46 -6.80
C ASN A 248 46.12 -37.23 -7.81
N GLU A 249 47.24 -36.83 -7.18
CA GLU A 249 48.61 -37.37 -7.30
C GLU A 249 49.70 -36.79 -8.25
N ARG A 250 50.91 -36.77 -7.66
CA ARG A 250 52.29 -36.73 -8.21
C ARG A 250 52.94 -35.41 -8.63
N THR A 251 54.21 -35.10 -8.26
CA THR A 251 55.13 -35.53 -7.16
C THR A 251 56.37 -34.60 -7.15
N GLU A 252 57.28 -34.76 -6.16
CA GLU A 252 58.68 -34.24 -6.11
C GLU A 252 58.89 -32.77 -5.64
N THR A 253 59.90 -32.39 -4.83
CA THR A 253 60.91 -33.15 -4.01
C THR A 253 61.48 -32.30 -2.83
N VAL A 254 61.69 -32.95 -1.67
CA VAL A 254 62.82 -32.85 -0.70
C VAL A 254 63.31 -31.47 -0.13
N SER A 255 63.19 -31.30 1.20
CA SER A 255 64.35 -31.07 2.12
C SER A 255 63.97 -31.10 3.62
N ASP A 256 64.27 -32.23 4.28
CA ASP A 256 65.01 -32.45 5.55
C ASP A 256 65.12 -31.35 6.64
N ILE A 257 65.19 -31.59 7.97
CA ILE A 257 65.11 -32.79 8.87
C ILE A 257 64.98 -32.27 10.34
N ALA A 258 64.62 -33.14 11.32
CA ALA A 258 64.80 -33.06 12.81
C ALA A 258 63.51 -32.83 13.66
N VAL A 259 63.14 -33.61 14.70
CA VAL A 259 63.59 -34.93 15.26
C VAL A 259 62.40 -35.60 16.01
N GLU A 260 62.51 -36.91 16.31
CA GLU A 260 61.88 -37.70 17.43
C GLU A 260 60.35 -37.95 17.45
N ASP A 261 59.80 -39.13 17.81
CA ASP A 261 60.28 -40.54 17.76
C ASP A 261 59.08 -41.52 18.01
N LEU A 262 59.31 -42.84 17.90
CA LEU A 262 58.54 -43.98 18.46
C LEU A 262 57.29 -44.58 17.73
N ASN A 263 57.57 -45.29 16.64
CA ASN A 263 57.41 -46.76 16.45
C ASN A 263 56.09 -47.56 16.69
N MET A 264 55.74 -48.36 15.66
CA MET A 264 54.99 -49.67 15.62
C MET A 264 53.52 -49.75 16.10
N GLY A 265 52.64 -50.53 15.46
CA GLY A 265 52.79 -51.31 14.22
C GLY A 265 51.76 -52.44 14.02
N VAL A 266 51.02 -52.38 12.89
CA VAL A 266 50.59 -53.48 11.99
C VAL A 266 49.90 -54.75 12.57
N GLU A 267 48.65 -55.02 12.15
CA GLU A 267 48.33 -56.11 11.20
C GLU A 267 46.90 -56.04 10.62
N GLU A 268 46.74 -56.53 9.39
CA GLU A 268 45.50 -56.54 8.59
C GLU A 268 44.76 -57.88 8.70
N GLY A 269 43.46 -57.92 8.36
CA GLY A 269 42.71 -59.18 8.28
C GLY A 269 41.35 -59.05 7.59
N ASN A 270 41.23 -59.63 6.40
CA ASN A 270 39.98 -59.71 5.61
C ASN A 270 38.83 -60.46 6.32
N VAL A 271 37.59 -60.19 5.89
CA VAL A 271 36.57 -61.14 5.38
C VAL A 271 35.14 -60.60 5.62
N SER A 272 34.31 -60.64 4.56
CA SER A 272 32.83 -60.58 4.59
C SER A 272 32.28 -61.90 4.01
N PRO A 273 30.97 -62.21 4.00
CA PRO A 273 29.80 -61.56 4.62
C PRO A 273 28.93 -62.56 5.44
N VAL A 274 27.67 -62.24 5.76
CA VAL A 274 26.44 -63.08 5.62
C VAL A 274 25.29 -62.55 6.51
N GLU A 275 24.05 -62.64 6.01
CA GLU A 275 22.78 -62.30 6.66
C GLU A 275 22.23 -63.49 7.48
N GLU A 276 21.54 -63.25 8.61
CA GLU A 276 20.17 -63.79 8.89
C GLU A 276 19.58 -63.41 10.28
N GLN A 277 18.46 -62.69 10.23
CA GLN A 277 17.17 -62.82 10.96
C GLN A 277 17.02 -63.37 12.41
N HIS A 278 16.14 -62.67 13.17
CA HIS A 278 15.28 -63.12 14.31
C HIS A 278 15.96 -63.58 15.63
N GLU A 279 15.43 -63.43 16.86
CA GLU A 279 14.28 -62.71 17.46
C GLU A 279 14.47 -62.58 19.01
N ILE A 280 14.03 -61.46 19.62
CA ILE A 280 13.23 -61.29 20.90
C ILE A 280 13.48 -62.29 22.09
N PRO A 281 13.58 -61.91 23.42
CA PRO A 281 12.84 -60.86 24.16
C PRO A 281 13.54 -60.03 25.29
N SER A 282 12.73 -59.10 25.84
CA SER A 282 12.62 -58.42 27.15
C SER A 282 13.13 -59.14 28.44
N GLU A 283 13.21 -58.56 29.66
CA GLU A 283 12.69 -57.31 30.25
C GLU A 283 13.35 -56.98 31.63
N THR A 284 13.57 -55.71 31.98
CA THR A 284 13.44 -55.04 33.33
C THR A 284 14.19 -53.69 33.32
N ALA A 285 13.58 -52.50 33.21
CA ALA A 285 12.44 -51.88 33.91
C ALA A 285 12.77 -51.32 35.30
N VAL A 286 13.13 -50.03 35.34
CA VAL A 286 12.72 -49.11 36.43
C VAL A 286 12.01 -47.94 35.76
N LYS A 287 10.80 -47.62 36.24
CA LYS A 287 9.95 -46.53 35.74
C LYS A 287 10.02 -45.34 36.68
N THR A 288 10.02 -44.14 36.12
CA THR A 288 9.23 -43.02 36.64
C THR A 288 8.40 -42.47 35.50
N ASN A 289 7.09 -42.35 35.71
CA ASN A 289 6.16 -41.83 34.71
C ASN A 289 5.92 -40.35 34.98
N ASP A 290 5.72 -39.56 33.93
CA ASP A 290 4.80 -38.40 33.99
C ASP A 290 3.92 -38.42 32.71
N PRO A 291 2.58 -38.33 32.78
CA PRO A 291 1.72 -38.86 31.72
C PRO A 291 1.05 -37.81 30.81
N GLU A 292 1.73 -36.74 30.39
CA GLU A 292 1.16 -35.73 29.48
C GLU A 292 2.06 -35.43 28.27
N GLN A 293 1.97 -36.23 27.18
CA GLN A 293 2.31 -35.82 25.79
C GLN A 293 2.07 -36.90 24.69
N LYS A 294 0.91 -37.58 24.66
CA LYS A 294 0.57 -38.49 23.53
C LYS A 294 -0.87 -38.44 23.01
N GLU A 295 -1.43 -37.25 22.83
CA GLU A 295 -2.49 -37.03 21.82
C GLU A 295 -1.92 -36.37 20.56
N LYS A 296 -1.13 -37.13 19.77
CA LYS A 296 -0.96 -36.79 18.35
C LYS A 296 -2.27 -37.12 17.64
N ALA A 297 -3.18 -36.15 17.61
CA ALA A 297 -4.41 -36.22 16.84
C ALA A 297 -4.10 -36.65 15.39
N LYS A 298 -4.54 -37.85 15.01
CA LYS A 298 -4.42 -38.34 13.64
C LYS A 298 -5.28 -37.44 12.75
N LYS A 299 -4.68 -36.40 12.14
CA LYS A 299 -5.36 -35.50 11.18
C LYS A 299 -6.11 -36.37 10.17
N LYS A 300 -7.45 -36.33 10.23
CA LYS A 300 -8.31 -37.12 9.34
C LYS A 300 -8.01 -36.67 7.92
N LYS A 301 -7.80 -37.61 6.99
CA LYS A 301 -7.57 -37.27 5.57
C LYS A 301 -8.77 -36.45 5.06
N PRO A 302 -8.54 -35.31 4.37
CA PRO A 302 -9.63 -34.44 3.95
C PRO A 302 -10.56 -35.18 2.97
N LYS A 303 -11.86 -34.97 3.14
CA LYS A 303 -12.93 -35.62 2.37
C LYS A 303 -13.18 -34.85 1.07
N LEU A 304 -12.30 -35.02 0.10
CA LEU A 304 -12.33 -34.28 -1.18
C LEU A 304 -13.33 -34.81 -2.22
N LEU A 305 -14.18 -35.80 -1.88
CA LEU A 305 -15.08 -36.47 -2.82
C LEU A 305 -16.52 -36.44 -2.31
N ASN A 306 -17.44 -35.89 -3.10
CA ASN A 306 -18.87 -35.94 -2.81
C ASN A 306 -19.46 -37.35 -3.10
N LYS A 307 -20.79 -37.50 -3.14
CA LYS A 307 -21.43 -38.81 -3.44
C LYS A 307 -21.15 -39.27 -4.88
N PHE A 308 -21.11 -38.34 -5.83
CA PHE A 308 -20.88 -38.59 -7.24
C PHE A 308 -19.38 -38.80 -7.54
N ASP A 309 -18.48 -37.96 -7.02
CA ASP A 309 -17.04 -38.09 -7.26
C ASP A 309 -16.46 -39.46 -6.82
N LYS A 310 -17.14 -40.14 -5.89
CA LYS A 310 -16.81 -41.50 -5.46
C LYS A 310 -17.05 -42.57 -6.53
N THR A 311 -18.00 -42.37 -7.44
CA THR A 311 -18.29 -43.33 -8.52
C THR A 311 -17.26 -43.23 -9.65
N ILE A 312 -16.76 -42.01 -9.91
CA ILE A 312 -15.72 -41.72 -10.92
C ILE A 312 -14.29 -41.68 -10.35
N LYS A 313 -14.11 -42.14 -9.10
CA LYS A 313 -12.86 -42.00 -8.34
C LYS A 313 -11.63 -42.56 -9.08
N SER A 314 -11.76 -43.67 -9.79
CA SER A 314 -10.65 -44.26 -10.56
C SER A 314 -10.18 -43.37 -11.71
N GLU A 315 -11.08 -42.62 -12.34
CA GLU A 315 -10.72 -41.66 -13.39
C GLU A 315 -10.02 -40.42 -12.78
N LEU A 316 -10.56 -39.90 -11.68
CA LEU A 316 -9.96 -38.80 -10.91
C LEU A 316 -8.57 -39.13 -10.36
N ASP A 317 -8.38 -40.31 -9.77
CA ASP A 317 -7.09 -40.77 -9.23
C ASP A 317 -6.06 -40.99 -10.37
N ALA A 318 -6.50 -41.32 -11.59
CA ALA A 318 -5.61 -41.47 -12.75
C ALA A 318 -5.09 -40.11 -13.25
N ALA A 319 -5.96 -39.11 -13.40
CA ALA A 319 -5.57 -37.74 -13.75
C ALA A 319 -4.68 -37.10 -12.67
N GLU A 320 -5.02 -37.28 -11.39
CA GLU A 320 -4.20 -36.83 -10.25
C GLU A 320 -2.80 -37.47 -10.25
N LYS A 321 -2.70 -38.74 -10.67
CA LYS A 321 -1.42 -39.46 -10.80
C LYS A 321 -0.57 -38.95 -11.96
N LEU A 322 -1.16 -38.37 -13.01
CA LEU A 322 -0.42 -37.67 -14.05
C LEU A 322 0.16 -36.35 -13.53
N ARG A 323 -0.66 -35.53 -12.84
CA ARG A 323 -0.19 -34.25 -12.26
C ARG A 323 0.97 -34.48 -11.28
N LYS A 324 0.83 -35.44 -10.36
CA LYS A 324 1.88 -35.84 -9.40
C LYS A 324 3.15 -36.43 -10.02
N LYS A 325 3.14 -36.79 -11.31
CA LYS A 325 4.32 -37.21 -12.07
C LYS A 325 4.99 -36.04 -12.83
N GLY A 326 4.52 -34.80 -12.66
CA GLY A 326 4.99 -33.65 -13.43
C GLY A 326 4.48 -33.61 -14.88
N LYS A 327 3.60 -34.55 -15.27
CA LYS A 327 2.94 -34.59 -16.59
C LYS A 327 1.73 -33.64 -16.60
N ILE A 328 2.01 -32.35 -16.40
CA ILE A 328 0.99 -31.32 -16.18
C ILE A 328 0.05 -31.18 -17.39
N GLU A 329 0.57 -31.23 -18.61
CA GLU A 329 -0.24 -31.08 -19.83
C GLU A 329 -1.13 -32.30 -20.09
N ASP A 330 -0.60 -33.53 -19.94
CA ASP A 330 -1.41 -34.76 -19.96
C ASP A 330 -2.51 -34.74 -18.88
N ALA A 331 -2.19 -34.22 -17.68
CA ALA A 331 -3.12 -34.11 -16.57
C ALA A 331 -4.19 -33.04 -16.78
N MET A 332 -3.83 -31.89 -17.37
CA MET A 332 -4.76 -30.81 -17.70
C MET A 332 -5.80 -31.31 -18.69
N ASN A 333 -5.36 -31.93 -19.80
CA ASN A 333 -6.25 -32.54 -20.78
C ASN A 333 -7.17 -33.59 -20.13
N ALA A 334 -6.64 -34.47 -19.28
CA ALA A 334 -7.43 -35.48 -18.58
C ALA A 334 -8.47 -34.88 -17.61
N PHE A 335 -8.15 -33.78 -16.92
CA PHE A 335 -9.13 -33.08 -16.08
C PHE A 335 -10.13 -32.25 -16.90
N GLU A 336 -9.76 -31.69 -18.05
CA GLU A 336 -10.68 -31.03 -18.98
C GLU A 336 -11.69 -32.02 -19.58
N GLU A 337 -11.24 -33.19 -20.02
CA GLU A 337 -12.12 -34.30 -20.44
C GLU A 337 -13.10 -34.69 -19.33
N LEU A 338 -12.61 -34.79 -18.07
CA LEU A 338 -13.46 -35.10 -16.92
C LEU A 338 -14.46 -34.00 -16.58
N VAL A 339 -14.09 -32.72 -16.72
CA VAL A 339 -15.01 -31.59 -16.54
C VAL A 339 -16.04 -31.55 -17.67
N HIS A 340 -15.66 -31.84 -18.92
CA HIS A 340 -16.62 -31.91 -20.03
C HIS A 340 -17.60 -33.08 -19.85
N LYS A 341 -17.10 -34.27 -19.48
CA LYS A 341 -17.91 -35.48 -19.25
C LYS A 341 -18.78 -35.36 -17.99
N TYR A 342 -18.29 -34.66 -16.97
CA TYR A 342 -18.94 -34.49 -15.67
C TYR A 342 -18.88 -33.03 -15.16
N PRO A 343 -19.64 -32.09 -15.75
CA PRO A 343 -19.57 -30.66 -15.40
C PRO A 343 -19.90 -30.33 -13.94
N GLN A 344 -20.60 -31.26 -13.26
CA GLN A 344 -21.02 -31.15 -11.86
C GLN A 344 -20.10 -31.91 -10.88
N SER A 345 -18.87 -32.26 -11.28
CA SER A 345 -17.85 -32.85 -10.38
C SER A 345 -16.92 -31.77 -9.81
N PRO A 346 -17.06 -31.40 -8.53
CA PRO A 346 -16.16 -30.44 -7.89
C PRO A 346 -14.72 -30.92 -7.89
N ARG A 347 -14.51 -32.25 -7.74
CA ARG A 347 -13.15 -32.79 -7.69
C ARG A 347 -12.46 -32.78 -9.04
N ALA A 348 -13.18 -32.99 -10.15
CA ALA A 348 -12.61 -32.85 -11.49
C ALA A 348 -12.18 -31.41 -11.76
N ARG A 349 -13.09 -30.45 -11.50
CA ARG A 349 -12.84 -29.02 -11.70
C ARG A 349 -11.71 -28.48 -10.80
N TYR A 350 -11.63 -28.91 -9.55
CA TYR A 350 -10.48 -28.60 -8.68
C TYR A 350 -9.17 -29.21 -9.22
N GLY A 351 -9.23 -30.40 -9.83
CA GLY A 351 -8.08 -30.99 -10.50
C GLY A 351 -7.58 -30.18 -11.70
N LYS A 352 -8.50 -29.61 -12.48
CA LYS A 352 -8.21 -28.64 -13.56
C LYS A 352 -7.54 -27.38 -12.99
N ALA A 353 -8.13 -26.74 -11.98
CA ALA A 353 -7.54 -25.56 -11.34
C ALA A 353 -6.11 -25.81 -10.85
N GLN A 354 -5.86 -26.95 -10.20
CA GLN A 354 -4.52 -27.33 -9.78
C GLN A 354 -3.54 -27.56 -10.96
N CYS A 355 -4.01 -28.09 -12.10
CA CYS A 355 -3.17 -28.22 -13.30
C CYS A 355 -2.86 -26.86 -13.93
N GLU A 356 -3.82 -25.93 -13.95
CA GLU A 356 -3.61 -24.57 -14.44
C GLU A 356 -2.64 -23.81 -13.54
N ASP A 357 -2.73 -23.96 -12.23
CA ASP A 357 -1.82 -23.41 -11.22
C ASP A 357 -0.39 -23.96 -11.40
N ASP A 358 -0.23 -25.30 -11.45
CA ASP A 358 1.06 -25.96 -11.73
C ASP A 358 1.63 -25.53 -13.10
N LEU A 359 0.77 -25.32 -14.10
CA LEU A 359 1.17 -24.85 -15.44
C LEU A 359 1.58 -23.38 -15.44
N ALA A 360 0.90 -22.54 -14.64
CA ALA A 360 1.23 -21.13 -14.47
C ALA A 360 2.59 -20.96 -13.79
N GLU A 361 2.89 -21.76 -12.76
CA GLU A 361 4.22 -21.80 -12.13
C GLU A 361 5.29 -22.29 -13.14
N LYS A 362 5.02 -23.37 -13.90
CA LYS A 362 5.95 -23.89 -14.93
C LYS A 362 6.22 -22.89 -16.07
N ARG A 363 5.19 -22.22 -16.57
CA ARG A 363 5.30 -21.24 -17.69
C ARG A 363 5.60 -19.81 -17.23
N ARG A 364 5.60 -19.56 -15.91
CA ARG A 364 5.68 -18.22 -15.28
C ARG A 364 4.70 -17.22 -15.89
N SER A 365 3.45 -17.66 -16.08
CA SER A 365 2.42 -16.91 -16.81
C SER A 365 1.27 -16.47 -15.89
N ASN A 366 1.17 -15.16 -15.66
CA ASN A 366 0.08 -14.56 -14.89
C ASN A 366 -1.30 -14.82 -15.52
N GLU A 367 -1.37 -14.95 -16.84
CA GLU A 367 -2.61 -15.19 -17.57
C GLU A 367 -3.15 -16.62 -17.32
N VAL A 368 -2.26 -17.62 -17.29
CA VAL A 368 -2.65 -18.97 -16.88
C VAL A 368 -3.07 -18.98 -15.40
N LEU A 369 -2.44 -18.14 -14.57
CA LEU A 369 -2.79 -18.05 -13.15
C LEU A 369 -4.16 -17.40 -12.88
N LYS A 370 -4.56 -16.40 -13.67
CA LYS A 370 -5.92 -15.83 -13.62
C LYS A 370 -6.99 -16.89 -13.86
N ARG A 371 -6.82 -17.70 -14.92
CA ARG A 371 -7.75 -18.82 -15.23
C ARG A 371 -7.79 -19.89 -14.12
N ALA A 372 -6.67 -20.12 -13.44
CA ALA A 372 -6.65 -21.00 -12.26
C ALA A 372 -7.47 -20.40 -11.10
N ILE A 373 -7.34 -19.10 -10.83
CA ILE A 373 -8.13 -18.37 -9.81
C ILE A 373 -9.63 -18.45 -10.12
N GLU A 374 -10.03 -18.22 -11.37
CA GLU A 374 -11.41 -18.38 -11.85
C GLU A 374 -11.90 -19.82 -11.64
N THR A 375 -11.13 -20.83 -12.06
CA THR A 375 -11.52 -22.24 -11.90
C THR A 375 -11.59 -22.65 -10.42
N TYR A 376 -10.77 -22.08 -9.52
CA TYR A 376 -10.91 -22.27 -8.07
C TYR A 376 -12.21 -21.64 -7.50
N GLN A 377 -12.66 -20.49 -8.05
CA GLN A 377 -13.95 -19.89 -7.70
C GLN A 377 -15.10 -20.81 -8.15
N GLU A 378 -15.07 -21.25 -9.41
CA GLU A 378 -16.08 -22.16 -9.98
C GLU A 378 -16.25 -23.47 -9.19
N VAL A 379 -15.21 -23.96 -8.49
CA VAL A 379 -15.28 -25.15 -7.62
C VAL A 379 -16.14 -24.89 -6.39
N ALA A 380 -16.05 -23.69 -5.81
CA ALA A 380 -16.79 -23.34 -4.59
C ALA A 380 -18.28 -23.09 -4.88
N ASP A 381 -18.62 -22.68 -6.10
CA ASP A 381 -19.99 -22.35 -6.49
C ASP A 381 -20.76 -23.55 -7.12
N LEU A 382 -20.10 -24.71 -7.26
CA LEU A 382 -20.76 -25.96 -7.66
C LEU A 382 -21.71 -26.50 -6.55
N PRO A 383 -22.73 -27.30 -6.90
CA PRO A 383 -23.58 -27.96 -5.92
C PRO A 383 -22.89 -29.16 -5.26
N ASN A 384 -23.27 -29.46 -4.02
CA ASN A 384 -22.81 -30.64 -3.25
C ASN A 384 -21.27 -30.74 -3.11
N VAL A 385 -20.57 -29.60 -3.01
CA VAL A 385 -19.12 -29.57 -2.80
C VAL A 385 -18.80 -29.99 -1.35
N PRO A 386 -17.82 -30.89 -1.12
CA PRO A 386 -17.41 -31.22 0.24
C PRO A 386 -16.75 -30.01 0.93
N ALA A 387 -17.08 -29.78 2.21
CA ALA A 387 -16.54 -28.66 2.99
C ALA A 387 -15.00 -28.54 2.92
N ASP A 388 -14.28 -29.65 3.08
CA ASP A 388 -12.81 -29.68 2.98
C ASP A 388 -12.28 -29.24 1.60
N LEU A 389 -13.06 -29.44 0.53
CA LEU A 389 -12.69 -29.02 -0.82
C LEU A 389 -12.98 -27.52 -1.04
N VAL A 390 -14.10 -26.99 -0.52
CA VAL A 390 -14.37 -25.54 -0.53
C VAL A 390 -13.25 -24.78 0.20
N LYS A 391 -12.85 -25.27 1.39
CA LYS A 391 -11.74 -24.71 2.18
C LYS A 391 -10.44 -24.61 1.38
N LEU A 392 -10.04 -25.71 0.74
CA LEU A 392 -8.81 -25.75 -0.05
C LEU A 392 -8.88 -24.87 -1.31
N SER A 393 -10.03 -24.85 -1.99
CA SER A 393 -10.22 -24.06 -3.21
C SER A 393 -10.15 -22.56 -2.93
N LEU A 394 -10.96 -22.05 -1.99
CA LEU A 394 -11.00 -20.63 -1.65
C LEU A 394 -9.70 -20.14 -0.99
N LYS A 395 -9.05 -20.97 -0.13
CA LYS A 395 -7.74 -20.60 0.44
C LYS A 395 -6.69 -20.45 -0.67
N ARG A 396 -6.55 -21.44 -1.56
CA ARG A 396 -5.58 -21.35 -2.66
C ARG A 396 -5.91 -20.22 -3.65
N GLN A 397 -7.19 -19.97 -3.93
CA GLN A 397 -7.65 -18.83 -4.71
C GLN A 397 -7.13 -17.51 -4.11
N SER A 398 -7.35 -17.29 -2.80
CA SER A 398 -6.82 -16.13 -2.07
C SER A 398 -5.29 -16.05 -2.15
N ASP A 399 -4.57 -17.16 -1.88
CA ASP A 399 -3.10 -17.21 -1.96
C ASP A 399 -2.55 -16.85 -3.36
N ARG A 400 -3.32 -17.11 -4.43
CA ARG A 400 -2.95 -16.76 -5.81
C ARG A 400 -3.38 -15.34 -6.19
N GLN A 401 -4.50 -14.84 -5.68
CA GLN A 401 -4.90 -13.43 -5.80
C GLN A 401 -3.87 -12.51 -5.12
N GLN A 402 -3.43 -12.83 -3.89
CA GLN A 402 -2.36 -12.06 -3.21
C GLN A 402 -1.04 -12.08 -4.00
N PHE A 403 -0.67 -13.23 -4.57
CA PHE A 403 0.54 -13.35 -5.40
C PHE A 403 0.51 -12.46 -6.65
N LEU A 404 -0.66 -12.28 -7.28
CA LEU A 404 -0.84 -11.32 -8.39
C LEU A 404 -0.97 -9.86 -7.94
N GLY A 405 -1.03 -9.58 -6.63
CA GLY A 405 -1.28 -8.24 -6.08
C GLY A 405 -2.77 -7.85 -5.99
N HIS A 406 -3.69 -8.78 -6.26
CA HIS A 406 -5.14 -8.56 -6.23
C HIS A 406 -5.68 -8.59 -4.78
N MET A 407 -5.16 -7.71 -3.91
CA MET A 407 -5.38 -7.77 -2.46
C MET A 407 -6.87 -7.64 -2.06
N ARG A 408 -7.64 -6.80 -2.75
CA ARG A 408 -9.11 -6.69 -2.51
C ARG A 408 -9.87 -7.95 -2.89
N GLY A 409 -9.54 -8.58 -4.03
CA GLY A 409 -10.14 -9.84 -4.43
C GLY A 409 -9.84 -10.98 -3.45
N SER A 410 -8.61 -11.02 -2.92
CA SER A 410 -8.25 -11.91 -1.82
C SER A 410 -9.07 -11.64 -0.56
N LEU A 411 -9.23 -10.37 -0.15
CA LEU A 411 -10.02 -10.00 1.02
C LEU A 411 -11.48 -10.49 0.92
N VAL A 412 -12.14 -10.29 -0.22
CA VAL A 412 -13.50 -10.79 -0.47
C VAL A 412 -13.56 -12.32 -0.40
N THR A 413 -12.56 -13.01 -0.95
CA THR A 413 -12.44 -14.47 -0.90
C THR A 413 -12.26 -14.98 0.54
N LEU A 414 -11.47 -14.28 1.36
CA LEU A 414 -11.25 -14.58 2.78
C LEU A 414 -12.50 -14.30 3.63
N GLN A 415 -13.23 -13.22 3.36
CA GLN A 415 -14.53 -12.95 3.99
C GLN A 415 -15.54 -14.06 3.67
N LYS A 416 -15.65 -14.49 2.39
CA LYS A 416 -16.48 -15.65 1.97
C LYS A 416 -16.06 -16.93 2.71
N LEU A 417 -14.75 -17.14 2.89
CA LEU A 417 -14.22 -18.32 3.60
C LEU A 417 -14.54 -18.31 5.11
N VAL A 418 -14.43 -17.16 5.79
CA VAL A 418 -14.80 -17.01 7.21
C VAL A 418 -16.31 -17.16 7.40
N ASN A 419 -17.13 -16.55 6.54
CA ASN A 419 -18.59 -16.66 6.60
C ASN A 419 -19.09 -18.11 6.43
N LEU A 420 -18.42 -18.91 5.59
CA LEU A 420 -18.73 -20.33 5.41
C LEU A 420 -18.22 -21.23 6.56
N PHE A 421 -17.19 -20.78 7.29
CA PHE A 421 -16.53 -21.57 8.34
C PHE A 421 -16.18 -20.71 9.59
N PRO A 422 -17.18 -20.14 10.29
CA PRO A 422 -16.96 -19.13 11.33
C PRO A 422 -16.18 -19.63 12.56
N ASN A 423 -16.17 -20.95 12.77
CA ASN A 423 -15.47 -21.62 13.87
C ASN A 423 -14.00 -21.97 13.55
N ASP A 424 -13.48 -21.63 12.36
CA ASP A 424 -12.11 -21.95 11.95
C ASP A 424 -11.20 -20.73 12.16
N THR A 425 -10.50 -20.68 13.30
CA THR A 425 -9.64 -19.54 13.68
C THR A 425 -8.53 -19.29 12.67
N SER A 426 -8.07 -20.31 11.94
CA SER A 426 -7.06 -20.14 10.90
C SER A 426 -7.53 -19.20 9.79
N PHE A 427 -8.82 -19.20 9.43
CA PHE A 427 -9.33 -18.32 8.38
C PHE A 427 -9.60 -16.92 8.88
N LYS A 428 -9.93 -16.73 10.16
CA LYS A 428 -9.92 -15.41 10.79
C LYS A 428 -8.49 -14.84 10.81
N ASN A 429 -7.50 -15.65 11.16
CA ASN A 429 -6.10 -15.27 11.10
C ASN A 429 -5.64 -14.88 9.67
N ASP A 430 -6.02 -15.67 8.65
CA ASP A 430 -5.76 -15.33 7.24
C ASP A 430 -6.49 -14.02 6.82
N LEU A 431 -7.74 -13.82 7.26
CA LEU A 431 -8.53 -12.61 7.01
C LEU A 431 -7.87 -11.35 7.62
N GLY A 432 -7.34 -11.46 8.84
CA GLY A 432 -6.57 -10.39 9.47
C GLY A 432 -5.34 -9.99 8.65
N VAL A 433 -4.63 -10.94 8.05
CA VAL A 433 -3.54 -10.67 7.10
C VAL A 433 -4.06 -9.98 5.84
N GLY A 434 -5.22 -10.41 5.32
CA GLY A 434 -5.88 -9.76 4.18
C GLY A 434 -6.15 -8.27 4.41
N TYR A 435 -6.63 -7.89 5.60
CA TYR A 435 -6.81 -6.49 5.99
C TYR A 435 -5.47 -5.74 6.10
N LEU A 436 -4.43 -6.35 6.70
CA LEU A 436 -3.09 -5.74 6.78
C LEU A 436 -2.47 -5.48 5.40
N LEU A 437 -2.68 -6.38 4.43
CA LEU A 437 -2.16 -6.23 3.06
C LEU A 437 -2.81 -5.08 2.27
N ILE A 438 -4.00 -4.61 2.67
CA ILE A 438 -4.64 -3.40 2.10
C ILE A 438 -4.41 -2.14 2.95
N GLY A 439 -3.67 -2.24 4.08
CA GLY A 439 -3.43 -1.14 5.01
C GLY A 439 -4.55 -0.87 6.02
N ASP A 440 -5.56 -1.75 6.11
CA ASP A 440 -6.70 -1.62 7.03
C ASP A 440 -6.35 -2.20 8.40
N ASN A 441 -5.56 -1.45 9.16
CA ASN A 441 -5.09 -1.87 10.49
C ASN A 441 -6.24 -2.01 11.50
N ASP A 442 -7.33 -1.24 11.34
CA ASP A 442 -8.42 -1.20 12.32
C ASP A 442 -9.35 -2.40 12.21
N ASN A 443 -9.69 -2.85 10.99
CA ASN A 443 -10.43 -4.11 10.83
C ASN A 443 -9.53 -5.33 11.05
N ALA A 444 -8.24 -5.28 10.70
CA ALA A 444 -7.28 -6.31 11.10
C ALA A 444 -7.25 -6.49 12.63
N LYS A 445 -7.24 -5.38 13.39
CA LYS A 445 -7.23 -5.38 14.85
C LYS A 445 -8.44 -6.11 15.43
N LYS A 446 -9.65 -5.73 15.01
CA LYS A 446 -10.92 -6.36 15.45
C LYS A 446 -10.92 -7.87 15.22
N VAL A 447 -10.43 -8.31 14.05
CA VAL A 447 -10.35 -9.73 13.71
C VAL A 447 -9.42 -10.49 14.66
N TYR A 448 -8.25 -9.94 15.02
CA TYR A 448 -7.37 -10.57 16.00
C TYR A 448 -7.88 -10.47 17.44
N GLU A 449 -8.60 -9.41 17.80
CA GLU A 449 -9.32 -9.32 19.09
C GLU A 449 -10.38 -10.43 19.21
N GLU A 450 -11.19 -10.67 18.17
CA GLU A 450 -12.12 -11.81 18.13
C GLU A 450 -11.41 -13.16 18.29
N VAL A 451 -10.27 -13.37 17.60
CA VAL A 451 -9.50 -14.62 17.71
C VAL A 451 -8.92 -14.79 19.10
N LEU A 452 -8.37 -13.73 19.71
CA LEU A 452 -7.80 -13.81 21.05
C LEU A 452 -8.87 -13.93 22.15
N ASN A 453 -10.09 -13.44 21.94
CA ASN A 453 -11.22 -13.65 22.84
C ASN A 453 -11.69 -15.12 22.88
N VAL A 454 -11.60 -15.85 21.76
CA VAL A 454 -12.00 -17.27 21.67
C VAL A 454 -10.83 -18.21 21.96
N THR A 455 -9.62 -17.85 21.51
CA THR A 455 -8.38 -18.60 21.65
C THR A 455 -7.25 -17.71 22.16
N PRO A 456 -7.18 -17.41 23.48
CA PRO A 456 -6.21 -16.48 24.06
C PRO A 456 -4.74 -16.88 23.92
N ASN A 457 -4.45 -18.11 23.49
CA ASN A 457 -3.11 -18.66 23.32
C ASN A 457 -2.70 -18.82 21.84
N ASP A 458 -3.49 -18.34 20.88
CA ASP A 458 -3.14 -18.38 19.45
C ASP A 458 -1.93 -17.46 19.17
N GLY A 459 -0.76 -18.06 18.98
CA GLY A 459 0.49 -17.32 18.84
C GLY A 459 0.54 -16.45 17.58
N PHE A 460 -0.12 -16.90 16.52
CA PHE A 460 -0.23 -16.15 15.26
C PHE A 460 -1.05 -14.88 15.45
N ALA A 461 -2.20 -14.95 16.11
CA ALA A 461 -3.00 -13.78 16.45
C ALA A 461 -2.24 -12.82 17.38
N LYS A 462 -1.49 -13.35 18.37
CA LYS A 462 -0.66 -12.52 19.26
C LYS A 462 0.40 -11.71 18.52
N VAL A 463 1.19 -12.32 17.63
CA VAL A 463 2.24 -11.57 16.91
C VAL A 463 1.67 -10.48 15.99
N HIS A 464 0.54 -10.76 15.31
CA HIS A 464 -0.10 -9.78 14.43
C HIS A 464 -0.81 -8.66 15.21
N TYR A 465 -1.51 -8.98 16.30
CA TYR A 465 -2.12 -7.98 17.18
C TYR A 465 -1.04 -7.07 17.82
N GLY A 466 0.05 -7.66 18.32
CA GLY A 466 1.19 -6.90 18.83
C GLY A 466 1.84 -6.01 17.76
N PHE A 467 1.98 -6.48 16.52
CA PHE A 467 2.44 -5.66 15.39
C PHE A 467 1.52 -4.46 15.14
N ILE A 468 0.18 -4.65 15.14
CA ILE A 468 -0.80 -3.57 14.97
C ILE A 468 -0.73 -2.56 16.11
N LEU A 469 -0.66 -3.01 17.36
CA LEU A 469 -0.49 -2.12 18.52
C LEU A 469 0.78 -1.25 18.36
N LYS A 470 1.89 -1.84 17.91
CA LYS A 470 3.12 -1.10 17.66
C LYS A 470 2.98 -0.08 16.53
N ALA A 471 2.26 -0.43 15.46
CA ALA A 471 1.95 0.50 14.36
C ALA A 471 1.06 1.68 14.82
N GLN A 472 0.14 1.43 15.75
CA GLN A 472 -0.66 2.46 16.47
C GLN A 472 0.15 3.21 17.56
N ASN A 473 1.49 3.10 17.56
CA ASN A 473 2.41 3.68 18.54
C ASN A 473 2.16 3.27 20.02
N LYS A 474 1.38 2.21 20.26
CA LYS A 474 1.14 1.61 21.59
C LYS A 474 2.31 0.68 21.97
N ILE A 475 3.51 1.26 22.06
CA ILE A 475 4.78 0.51 22.13
C ILE A 475 4.81 -0.44 23.34
N ALA A 476 4.48 0.04 24.54
CA ALA A 476 4.52 -0.80 25.74
C ALA A 476 3.49 -1.95 25.71
N GLU A 477 2.29 -1.70 25.18
CA GLU A 477 1.23 -2.71 25.01
C GLU A 477 1.63 -3.79 23.99
N SER A 478 2.39 -3.43 22.93
CA SER A 478 2.79 -4.37 21.87
C SER A 478 3.76 -5.47 22.33
N ILE A 479 4.64 -5.17 23.30
CA ILE A 479 5.75 -6.02 23.73
C ILE A 479 5.29 -7.41 24.23
N PRO A 480 4.34 -7.55 25.18
CA PRO A 480 3.90 -8.87 25.65
C PRO A 480 3.32 -9.73 24.54
N TYR A 481 2.46 -9.16 23.67
CA TYR A 481 1.86 -9.92 22.56
C TYR A 481 2.89 -10.38 21.53
N LEU A 482 3.81 -9.51 21.11
CA LEU A 482 4.91 -9.88 20.20
C LEU A 482 5.81 -10.96 20.82
N LYS A 483 6.14 -10.82 22.12
CA LYS A 483 6.98 -11.76 22.85
C LYS A 483 6.31 -13.13 23.01
N GLU A 484 5.12 -13.20 23.59
CA GLU A 484 4.40 -14.46 23.81
C GLU A 484 4.05 -15.15 22.49
N GLY A 485 3.69 -14.37 21.45
CA GLY A 485 3.46 -14.90 20.12
C GLY A 485 4.72 -15.54 19.52
N LEU A 486 5.90 -14.92 19.65
CA LEU A 486 7.17 -15.52 19.24
C LEU A 486 7.58 -16.74 20.10
N GLU A 487 7.32 -16.69 21.41
CA GLU A 487 7.64 -17.78 22.34
C GLU A 487 6.72 -19.02 22.14
N SER A 488 5.54 -18.86 21.55
CA SER A 488 4.62 -19.97 21.23
C SER A 488 5.21 -21.02 20.26
N GLY A 489 6.01 -20.57 19.29
CA GLY A 489 6.46 -21.40 18.17
C GLY A 489 5.35 -21.82 17.18
N ASP A 490 4.17 -21.20 17.22
CA ASP A 490 3.06 -21.51 16.31
C ASP A 490 3.41 -21.24 14.82
N PRO A 491 2.84 -21.98 13.85
CA PRO A 491 3.13 -21.77 12.44
C PRO A 491 2.84 -20.33 12.00
N GLY A 492 3.86 -19.66 11.45
CA GLY A 492 3.76 -18.26 11.00
C GLY A 492 4.20 -17.21 12.02
N THR A 493 4.62 -17.60 13.23
CA THR A 493 5.21 -16.66 14.21
C THR A 493 6.71 -16.46 14.04
N ASP A 494 7.46 -17.47 13.55
CA ASP A 494 8.91 -17.41 13.30
C ASP A 494 9.20 -16.61 12.01
N ASP A 495 8.95 -15.29 12.06
CA ASP A 495 9.10 -14.33 10.96
C ASP A 495 9.91 -13.10 11.42
N GLY A 496 10.91 -12.72 10.63
CA GLY A 496 11.81 -11.60 10.91
C GLY A 496 11.13 -10.27 11.22
N ARG A 497 9.92 -10.02 10.69
CA ARG A 497 9.12 -8.82 11.01
C ARG A 497 8.82 -8.71 12.50
N PHE A 498 8.44 -9.80 13.14
CA PHE A 498 8.07 -9.79 14.57
C PHE A 498 9.30 -9.66 15.46
N TYR A 499 10.41 -10.34 15.15
CA TYR A 499 11.69 -10.13 15.83
C TYR A 499 12.18 -8.68 15.72
N PHE A 500 12.04 -8.07 14.54
CA PHE A 500 12.43 -6.69 14.28
C PHE A 500 11.60 -5.72 15.12
N HIS A 501 10.27 -5.86 15.06
CA HIS A 501 9.35 -4.99 15.77
C HIS A 501 9.38 -5.16 17.29
N LEU A 502 9.58 -6.37 17.81
CA LEU A 502 9.79 -6.60 19.24
C LEU A 502 11.09 -5.94 19.72
N GLY A 503 12.19 -6.09 18.98
CA GLY A 503 13.46 -5.46 19.31
C GLY A 503 13.38 -3.93 19.30
N ASP A 504 12.76 -3.32 18.30
CA ASP A 504 12.55 -1.87 18.21
C ASP A 504 11.64 -1.36 19.35
N ALA A 505 10.53 -2.07 19.63
CA ALA A 505 9.66 -1.73 20.75
C ALA A 505 10.40 -1.78 22.10
N LEU A 506 11.23 -2.82 22.32
CA LEU A 506 12.09 -2.95 23.49
C LEU A 506 13.14 -1.84 23.58
N GLN A 507 13.76 -1.43 22.47
CA GLN A 507 14.72 -0.31 22.44
C GLN A 507 14.06 1.02 22.84
N ARG A 508 12.87 1.31 22.30
CA ARG A 508 12.11 2.54 22.59
C ARG A 508 11.68 2.68 24.06
N VAL A 509 11.44 1.57 24.76
CA VAL A 509 11.17 1.57 26.21
C VAL A 509 12.45 1.43 27.07
N GLY A 510 13.64 1.52 26.46
CA GLY A 510 14.93 1.41 27.16
C GLY A 510 15.30 0.00 27.64
N ASN A 511 14.57 -1.03 27.21
CA ASN A 511 14.81 -2.41 27.63
C ASN A 511 15.96 -3.06 26.83
N LYS A 512 17.05 -3.36 27.54
CA LYS A 512 18.27 -3.96 26.98
C LYS A 512 18.07 -5.38 26.43
N GLU A 513 16.94 -6.04 26.70
CA GLU A 513 16.64 -7.36 26.13
C GLU A 513 16.42 -7.35 24.61
N ALA A 514 16.22 -6.18 23.98
CA ALA A 514 16.10 -6.05 22.52
C ALA A 514 17.20 -6.81 21.75
N TYR A 515 18.46 -6.69 22.20
CA TYR A 515 19.59 -7.34 21.55
C TYR A 515 19.59 -8.87 21.71
N LYS A 516 18.92 -9.43 22.72
CA LYS A 516 18.69 -10.89 22.81
C LYS A 516 17.75 -11.37 21.70
N TRP A 517 16.72 -10.56 21.39
CA TRP A 517 15.77 -10.85 20.31
C TRP A 517 16.37 -10.68 18.93
N TYR A 518 17.23 -9.67 18.73
CA TYR A 518 18.01 -9.54 17.48
C TYR A 518 19.01 -10.69 17.28
N GLU A 519 19.71 -11.11 18.34
CA GLU A 519 20.58 -12.29 18.31
C GLU A 519 19.82 -13.59 18.02
N LEU A 520 18.61 -13.75 18.58
CA LEU A 520 17.74 -14.89 18.28
C LEU A 520 17.24 -14.87 16.82
N GLY A 521 16.79 -13.71 16.33
CA GLY A 521 16.37 -13.53 14.93
C GLY A 521 17.51 -13.81 13.94
N HIS A 522 18.74 -13.38 14.26
CA HIS A 522 19.93 -13.72 13.48
C HIS A 522 20.19 -15.24 13.48
N LYS A 523 20.15 -15.91 14.64
CA LYS A 523 20.30 -17.37 14.76
C LYS A 523 19.22 -18.18 14.04
N ARG A 524 18.05 -17.60 13.83
CA ARG A 524 16.94 -18.16 13.03
C ARG A 524 17.09 -17.91 11.52
N GLY A 525 18.07 -17.09 11.11
CA GLY A 525 18.31 -16.73 9.71
C GLY A 525 17.52 -15.52 9.20
N HIS A 526 16.79 -14.82 10.08
CA HIS A 526 15.98 -13.65 9.70
C HIS A 526 16.81 -12.39 9.44
N PHE A 527 17.95 -12.25 10.12
CA PHE A 527 18.85 -11.09 10.00
C PHE A 527 20.25 -11.52 9.58
N ALA A 528 20.89 -10.71 8.73
CA ALA A 528 22.27 -10.94 8.30
C ALA A 528 23.26 -10.85 9.48
N SER A 529 22.97 -9.97 10.46
CA SER A 529 23.63 -9.94 11.76
C SER A 529 22.74 -9.24 12.80
N VAL A 530 23.17 -9.19 14.06
CA VAL A 530 22.54 -8.39 15.12
C VAL A 530 22.42 -6.91 14.74
N TRP A 531 23.37 -6.39 13.94
CA TRP A 531 23.41 -4.99 13.53
C TRP A 531 22.70 -4.73 12.20
N GLN A 532 22.72 -5.69 11.27
CA GLN A 532 22.14 -5.56 9.92
C GLN A 532 20.84 -6.34 9.82
N ARG A 533 19.71 -5.63 9.96
CA ARG A 533 18.38 -6.21 10.22
C ARG A 533 17.33 -5.85 9.16
N SER A 534 17.77 -5.35 8.01
CA SER A 534 16.92 -5.24 6.81
C SER A 534 16.32 -6.60 6.43
N LEU A 535 15.11 -6.60 5.88
CA LEU A 535 14.39 -7.82 5.51
C LEU A 535 14.43 -8.13 4.00
N TYR A 536 14.55 -7.11 3.14
CA TYR A 536 14.48 -7.27 1.69
C TYR A 536 15.88 -7.33 1.06
N ASN A 537 16.60 -8.43 1.28
CA ASN A 537 18.04 -8.50 1.00
C ASN A 537 18.41 -9.24 -0.30
N VAL A 538 19.63 -9.01 -0.76
CA VAL A 538 20.38 -9.91 -1.64
C VAL A 538 21.55 -10.48 -0.84
N ASN A 539 21.66 -11.80 -0.81
CA ASN A 539 22.72 -12.50 -0.06
C ASN A 539 24.07 -12.36 -0.75
N GLY A 540 25.15 -12.35 0.04
CA GLY A 540 26.53 -12.30 -0.47
C GLY A 540 27.05 -10.90 -0.82
N LEU A 541 26.24 -9.85 -0.68
CA LEU A 541 26.73 -8.47 -0.76
C LEU A 541 27.65 -8.16 0.43
N LYS A 542 28.78 -7.50 0.18
CA LYS A 542 29.73 -7.02 1.20
C LYS A 542 29.01 -6.13 2.21
N ALA A 543 29.01 -6.54 3.48
CA ALA A 543 28.34 -5.81 4.57
C ALA A 543 29.36 -5.11 5.48
N GLN A 544 29.31 -3.79 5.55
CA GLN A 544 30.03 -2.97 6.53
C GLN A 544 29.27 -1.66 6.80
N PRO A 545 29.31 -1.10 8.02
CA PRO A 545 28.48 0.05 8.38
C PRO A 545 28.90 1.33 7.63
N TRP A 546 30.20 1.59 7.48
CA TRP A 546 30.72 2.81 6.86
C TRP A 546 31.54 2.50 5.61
N TRP A 547 31.46 3.37 4.61
CA TRP A 547 32.11 3.20 3.31
C TRP A 547 32.89 4.44 2.91
N THR A 548 33.99 4.25 2.20
CA THR A 548 34.69 5.31 1.48
C THR A 548 34.23 5.40 0.03
N ALA A 549 34.32 6.57 -0.59
CA ALA A 549 33.99 6.77 -2.00
C ALA A 549 34.76 5.83 -2.96
N LYS A 550 35.96 5.39 -2.56
CA LYS A 550 36.78 4.44 -3.34
C LYS A 550 36.20 3.03 -3.28
N GLU A 551 35.72 2.58 -2.12
CA GLU A 551 35.13 1.25 -1.97
C GLU A 551 33.80 1.11 -2.69
N THR A 552 33.03 2.19 -2.82
CA THR A 552 31.78 2.17 -3.58
C THR A 552 31.97 2.22 -5.10
N GLY A 553 33.17 2.58 -5.58
CA GLY A 553 33.44 2.86 -7.00
C GLY A 553 32.85 4.17 -7.53
N TYR A 554 31.78 4.71 -6.91
CA TYR A 554 31.06 5.92 -7.31
C TYR A 554 31.81 7.24 -7.03
N THR A 555 33.12 7.25 -7.26
CA THR A 555 34.00 8.40 -6.95
C THR A 555 33.65 9.67 -7.74
N GLU A 556 33.14 9.56 -8.97
CA GLU A 556 32.73 10.73 -9.77
C GLU A 556 31.41 11.34 -9.29
N LEU A 557 30.44 10.53 -8.83
CA LEU A 557 29.24 11.03 -8.16
C LEU A 557 29.63 11.80 -6.90
N VAL A 558 30.45 11.21 -6.02
CA VAL A 558 30.92 11.86 -4.78
C VAL A 558 31.67 13.16 -5.08
N LYS A 559 32.63 13.16 -6.01
CA LYS A 559 33.34 14.39 -6.43
C LYS A 559 32.38 15.43 -7.00
N THR A 560 31.34 15.02 -7.72
CA THR A 560 30.36 15.95 -8.31
C THR A 560 29.48 16.58 -7.24
N LEU A 561 29.03 15.80 -6.25
CA LEU A 561 28.33 16.30 -5.07
C LEU A 561 29.22 17.28 -4.27
N GLU A 562 30.45 16.88 -3.91
CA GLU A 562 31.39 17.74 -3.15
C GLU A 562 31.86 18.99 -3.90
N ARG A 563 31.91 18.98 -5.24
CA ARG A 563 32.25 20.18 -6.02
C ARG A 563 31.09 21.17 -6.12
N ASN A 564 29.86 20.68 -6.15
CA ASN A 564 28.66 21.49 -6.39
C ASN A 564 27.81 21.69 -5.11
N TRP A 565 28.33 21.35 -3.93
CA TRP A 565 27.57 21.37 -2.67
C TRP A 565 26.88 22.70 -2.35
N LYS A 566 27.51 23.83 -2.70
CA LYS A 566 26.92 25.16 -2.49
C LYS A 566 25.69 25.38 -3.37
N LEU A 567 25.75 24.96 -4.64
CA LEU A 567 24.61 25.00 -5.55
C LEU A 567 23.44 24.17 -5.01
N ILE A 568 23.73 22.95 -4.56
CA ILE A 568 22.74 22.03 -3.98
C ILE A 568 22.12 22.64 -2.72
N ARG A 569 22.96 23.18 -1.81
CA ARG A 569 22.55 23.88 -0.59
C ARG A 569 21.65 25.07 -0.90
N ASP A 570 22.03 25.91 -1.84
CA ASP A 570 21.36 27.18 -2.12
C ASP A 570 19.95 26.94 -2.73
N GLU A 571 19.79 25.91 -3.57
CA GLU A 571 18.44 25.46 -4.01
C GLU A 571 17.63 24.85 -2.86
N GLY A 572 18.25 24.00 -2.02
CA GLY A 572 17.58 23.43 -0.84
C GLY A 572 17.10 24.48 0.16
N LEU A 573 17.90 25.51 0.41
CA LEU A 573 17.53 26.64 1.28
C LEU A 573 16.44 27.51 0.64
N ALA A 574 16.45 27.71 -0.68
CA ALA A 574 15.40 28.43 -1.39
C ALA A 574 14.04 27.70 -1.39
N VAL A 575 14.03 26.37 -1.16
CA VAL A 575 12.82 25.57 -0.98
C VAL A 575 12.41 25.43 0.49
N LEU A 576 13.35 25.53 1.43
CA LEU A 576 13.11 25.42 2.88
C LEU A 576 12.30 26.59 3.46
N ASP A 577 12.10 27.68 2.71
CA ASP A 577 11.17 28.75 3.08
C ASP A 577 9.76 28.17 3.32
N LYS A 578 9.28 28.31 4.56
CA LYS A 578 8.04 27.66 5.04
C LYS A 578 6.81 28.06 4.26
N THR A 579 6.85 29.21 3.59
CA THR A 579 5.78 29.68 2.67
C THR A 579 5.49 28.71 1.53
N LYS A 580 6.43 27.84 1.15
CA LYS A 580 6.29 26.93 0.00
C LYS A 580 5.69 25.56 0.34
N GLY A 581 5.66 25.14 1.61
CA GLY A 581 5.10 23.85 2.03
C GLY A 581 5.76 22.57 1.46
N LEU A 582 6.83 22.68 0.65
CA LEU A 582 7.43 21.55 -0.07
C LEU A 582 8.25 20.59 0.81
N PHE A 583 8.64 21.01 2.01
CA PHE A 583 9.22 20.12 3.01
C PHE A 583 8.10 19.45 3.80
N LEU A 584 7.92 18.14 3.58
CA LEU A 584 6.95 17.31 4.29
C LEU A 584 7.58 16.70 5.55
N PRO A 585 6.84 16.50 6.65
CA PRO A 585 7.33 15.73 7.80
C PRO A 585 7.85 14.34 7.42
N GLU A 586 8.74 13.77 8.23
CA GLU A 586 9.11 12.35 8.08
C GLU A 586 8.13 11.45 8.86
N ASP A 587 7.28 10.71 8.13
CA ASP A 587 6.12 10.01 8.69
C ASP A 587 6.39 8.58 9.19
N GLU A 588 7.61 8.04 9.07
CA GLU A 588 7.93 6.62 9.38
C GLU A 588 7.93 6.27 10.90
N ASN A 589 7.37 7.12 11.77
CA ASN A 589 7.36 6.94 13.24
C ASN A 589 8.75 6.66 13.85
N LEU A 590 9.82 7.19 13.23
CA LEU A 590 11.22 7.00 13.64
C LEU A 590 11.71 8.02 14.68
N ARG A 591 10.98 9.14 14.85
CA ARG A 591 11.37 10.26 15.71
C ARG A 591 10.95 10.01 17.17
N GLU A 592 11.84 10.24 18.12
CA GLU A 592 11.49 10.33 19.55
C GLU A 592 10.86 11.71 19.83
N LYS A 593 11.55 12.77 19.41
CA LYS A 593 11.21 14.17 19.67
C LYS A 593 11.82 15.11 18.63
N GLY A 594 11.40 16.37 18.66
CA GLY A 594 11.86 17.43 17.77
C GLY A 594 11.13 17.47 16.42
N ASP A 595 11.76 18.06 15.42
CA ASP A 595 11.20 18.27 14.09
C ASP A 595 12.21 17.85 13.01
N TRP A 596 11.73 16.99 12.11
CA TRP A 596 12.44 16.42 10.97
C TRP A 596 11.47 16.41 9.80
N SER A 597 11.88 17.09 8.72
CA SER A 597 11.18 17.14 7.45
C SER A 597 12.12 16.81 6.27
N GLN A 598 11.53 16.45 5.13
CA GLN A 598 12.20 16.02 3.91
C GLN A 598 11.60 16.69 2.66
N PHE A 599 12.43 16.87 1.64
CA PHE A 599 11.99 17.31 0.31
C PHE A 599 12.60 16.39 -0.77
N THR A 600 11.76 15.57 -1.39
CA THR A 600 12.16 14.40 -2.18
C THR A 600 12.11 14.67 -3.68
N LEU A 601 13.25 14.51 -4.35
CA LEU A 601 13.44 14.72 -5.79
C LEU A 601 13.28 13.42 -6.59
N TRP A 602 13.75 12.29 -6.04
CA TRP A 602 13.53 10.95 -6.59
C TRP A 602 13.09 9.98 -5.50
N GLN A 603 12.18 9.07 -5.84
CA GLN A 603 11.75 7.95 -5.00
C GLN A 603 11.51 6.73 -5.88
N GLN A 604 11.98 5.55 -5.46
CA GLN A 604 11.83 4.29 -6.23
C GLN A 604 12.32 4.42 -7.69
N GLY A 605 13.37 5.22 -7.93
CA GLY A 605 13.93 5.48 -9.26
C GLY A 605 13.03 6.32 -10.18
N ARG A 606 11.95 6.92 -9.66
CA ARG A 606 11.07 7.86 -10.38
C ARG A 606 11.40 9.28 -9.96
N LYS A 607 11.48 10.18 -10.93
CA LYS A 607 11.70 11.62 -10.72
C LYS A 607 10.39 12.30 -10.33
N ASN A 608 10.40 13.15 -9.32
CA ASN A 608 9.30 14.06 -9.01
C ASN A 608 9.56 15.37 -9.76
N GLU A 609 8.86 15.57 -10.89
CA GLU A 609 9.04 16.77 -11.73
C GLU A 609 8.65 18.05 -10.98
N ASN A 610 7.66 18.01 -10.09
CA ASN A 610 7.22 19.17 -9.31
C ASN A 610 8.28 19.57 -8.27
N ALA A 611 8.86 18.61 -7.58
CA ALA A 611 10.02 18.86 -6.70
C ALA A 611 11.25 19.33 -7.50
N CYS A 612 11.50 18.76 -8.69
CA CYS A 612 12.59 19.23 -9.55
C CYS A 612 12.40 20.65 -10.10
N ARG A 613 11.18 21.19 -10.17
CA ARG A 613 10.98 22.64 -10.42
C ARG A 613 11.53 23.52 -9.29
N GLY A 614 11.58 23.02 -8.05
CA GLY A 614 12.17 23.70 -6.89
C GLY A 614 13.69 23.62 -6.82
N ALA A 615 14.30 22.54 -7.32
CA ALA A 615 15.77 22.34 -7.35
C ALA A 615 16.29 21.93 -8.75
N PRO A 616 16.07 22.76 -9.80
CA PRO A 616 16.26 22.35 -11.19
C PRO A 616 17.72 22.07 -11.55
N LYS A 617 18.68 22.81 -10.99
CA LYS A 617 20.10 22.61 -11.31
C LYS A 617 20.64 21.38 -10.59
N THR A 618 20.15 21.09 -9.38
CA THR A 618 20.43 19.85 -8.64
C THR A 618 19.88 18.64 -9.39
N CYS A 619 18.65 18.71 -9.91
CA CYS A 619 18.08 17.62 -10.72
C CYS A 619 18.88 17.38 -12.02
N ALA A 620 19.19 18.44 -12.78
CA ALA A 620 19.99 18.34 -14.00
C ALA A 620 21.46 17.88 -13.75
N LEU A 621 21.96 18.03 -12.53
CA LEU A 621 23.26 17.46 -12.11
C LEU A 621 23.17 15.95 -11.91
N LEU A 622 22.09 15.48 -11.29
CA LEU A 622 21.87 14.08 -10.89
C LEU A 622 21.43 13.17 -12.03
N GLU A 623 20.72 13.67 -13.04
CA GLU A 623 20.29 12.91 -14.22
C GLU A 623 21.45 12.18 -14.95
N LYS A 624 22.70 12.60 -14.70
CA LYS A 624 23.93 12.00 -15.23
C LYS A 624 24.36 10.70 -14.52
N PHE A 625 23.74 10.35 -13.39
CA PHE A 625 24.17 9.27 -12.49
C PHE A 625 23.07 8.21 -12.30
N PRO A 626 22.90 7.27 -13.25
CA PRO A 626 21.88 6.22 -13.18
C PRO A 626 22.05 5.26 -12.00
N GLU A 627 23.23 5.22 -11.36
CA GLU A 627 23.45 4.49 -10.11
C GLU A 627 22.61 4.99 -8.93
N THR A 628 22.17 6.27 -8.96
CA THR A 628 21.26 6.86 -7.96
C THR A 628 19.87 7.16 -8.54
N THR A 629 19.77 7.81 -9.70
CA THR A 629 18.45 8.14 -10.29
C THR A 629 17.67 6.91 -10.74
N GLY A 630 18.37 5.81 -11.08
CA GLY A 630 17.79 4.50 -11.33
C GLY A 630 17.69 3.60 -10.09
N CYS A 631 17.95 4.10 -8.88
CA CYS A 631 17.89 3.32 -7.64
C CYS A 631 16.44 3.10 -7.20
N ARG A 632 15.84 1.99 -7.69
CA ARG A 632 14.43 1.63 -7.42
C ARG A 632 14.13 1.22 -5.98
N ARG A 633 15.15 1.18 -5.12
CA ARG A 633 15.05 0.90 -3.68
C ARG A 633 15.57 2.06 -2.82
N GLY A 634 15.76 3.23 -3.41
CA GLY A 634 16.36 4.40 -2.78
C GLY A 634 15.58 5.67 -3.05
N GLN A 635 16.02 6.73 -2.37
CA GLN A 635 15.51 8.08 -2.50
C GLN A 635 16.67 9.06 -2.78
N ILE A 636 16.33 10.18 -3.40
CA ILE A 636 17.19 11.37 -3.43
C ILE A 636 16.37 12.50 -2.81
N LYS A 637 16.81 13.02 -1.66
CA LYS A 637 16.04 13.99 -0.87
C LYS A 637 16.91 14.94 -0.07
N TYR A 638 16.45 16.17 0.10
CA TYR A 638 16.92 17.03 1.18
C TYR A 638 16.32 16.55 2.49
N SER A 639 17.09 16.59 3.58
CA SER A 639 16.62 16.30 4.95
C SER A 639 17.05 17.43 5.88
N VAL A 640 16.06 18.05 6.53
CA VAL A 640 16.26 19.07 7.54
C VAL A 640 15.88 18.53 8.92
N MET A 641 16.72 18.78 9.92
CA MET A 641 16.44 18.48 11.32
C MET A 641 16.64 19.75 12.16
N HIS A 642 15.68 20.03 13.04
CA HIS A 642 15.72 21.18 13.94
C HIS A 642 16.34 20.82 15.30
N PRO A 643 16.78 21.82 16.10
CA PRO A 643 17.26 21.63 17.47
C PRO A 643 16.37 20.72 18.34
N GLY A 644 17.00 19.87 19.15
CA GLY A 644 16.30 18.96 20.07
C GLY A 644 15.74 17.69 19.42
N THR A 645 16.05 17.43 18.14
CA THR A 645 15.57 16.24 17.43
C THR A 645 16.41 15.01 17.74
N HIS A 646 15.74 13.90 18.08
CA HIS A 646 16.34 12.57 18.17
C HIS A 646 15.53 11.57 17.35
N VAL A 647 16.25 10.72 16.62
CA VAL A 647 15.70 9.62 15.82
C VAL A 647 16.15 8.32 16.46
N TRP A 648 15.20 7.44 16.77
CA TRP A 648 15.42 6.15 17.39
C TRP A 648 16.43 5.29 16.61
N PRO A 649 17.12 4.33 17.26
CA PRO A 649 17.87 3.29 16.55
C PRO A 649 16.96 2.53 15.57
N HIS A 650 17.29 2.56 14.28
CA HIS A 650 16.49 1.91 13.24
C HIS A 650 17.38 1.35 12.11
N THR A 651 16.80 0.56 11.21
CA THR A 651 17.45 0.05 10.00
C THR A 651 16.58 0.34 8.79
N GLY A 652 17.20 0.68 7.66
CA GLY A 652 16.56 0.68 6.36
C GLY A 652 16.08 -0.72 5.95
N PRO A 653 15.11 -0.80 5.02
CA PRO A 653 14.42 -2.05 4.70
C PRO A 653 15.27 -3.07 3.90
N THR A 654 16.41 -2.65 3.33
CA THR A 654 17.15 -3.43 2.32
C THR A 654 18.66 -3.18 2.34
N ASN A 655 19.48 -4.24 2.25
CA ASN A 655 20.92 -4.13 2.05
C ASN A 655 21.33 -3.78 0.59
N CYS A 656 20.37 -3.60 -0.30
CA CYS A 656 20.61 -3.40 -1.74
C CYS A 656 20.99 -1.95 -2.11
N ARG A 657 21.11 -1.06 -1.12
CA ARG A 657 21.49 0.35 -1.31
C ARG A 657 22.61 0.76 -0.35
N LEU A 658 23.37 1.78 -0.73
CA LEU A 658 24.20 2.54 0.19
C LEU A 658 23.70 3.98 0.22
N ARG A 659 23.73 4.62 1.40
CA ARG A 659 23.20 5.95 1.63
C ARG A 659 24.35 6.96 1.73
N MET A 660 24.37 7.93 0.81
CA MET A 660 25.29 9.07 0.87
C MET A 660 24.61 10.26 1.55
N HIS A 661 25.29 10.88 2.52
CA HIS A 661 24.88 12.13 3.15
C HIS A 661 25.91 13.23 2.83
N LEU A 662 25.54 14.17 1.96
CA LEU A 662 26.29 15.41 1.73
C LEU A 662 25.87 16.46 2.75
N GLY A 663 26.82 17.01 3.52
CA GLY A 663 26.54 18.12 4.44
C GLY A 663 26.30 19.44 3.69
N LEU A 664 25.19 20.14 3.98
CA LEU A 664 24.83 21.39 3.32
C LEU A 664 24.87 22.60 4.26
N VAL A 665 24.22 22.50 5.42
CA VAL A 665 24.29 23.46 6.53
C VAL A 665 24.47 22.66 7.80
N ILE A 666 25.67 22.69 8.37
CA ILE A 666 26.02 21.85 9.54
C ILE A 666 26.45 22.74 10.71
N PRO A 667 25.66 22.80 11.81
CA PRO A 667 26.10 23.42 13.05
C PRO A 667 27.41 22.80 13.56
N LYS A 668 28.31 23.65 14.10
CA LYS A 668 29.67 23.26 14.50
C LYS A 668 29.73 22.10 15.50
N GLU A 669 28.72 21.99 16.35
CA GLU A 669 28.63 21.00 17.43
C GLU A 669 27.17 20.55 17.57
N GLY A 670 26.95 19.40 18.23
CA GLY A 670 25.61 18.87 18.53
C GLY A 670 24.98 17.95 17.46
N CYS A 671 25.53 17.89 16.25
CA CYS A 671 25.00 17.07 15.16
C CYS A 671 25.82 15.77 15.00
N LYS A 672 25.22 14.60 15.23
CA LYS A 672 25.94 13.30 15.09
C LYS A 672 25.03 12.17 14.59
N ILE A 673 25.65 11.19 13.92
CA ILE A 673 25.03 9.93 13.50
C ILE A 673 25.87 8.74 13.96
N ARG A 674 25.23 7.76 14.57
CA ARG A 674 25.81 6.43 14.84
C ARG A 674 25.37 5.48 13.74
N CYS A 675 26.28 4.64 13.25
CA CYS A 675 25.96 3.45 12.46
C CYS A 675 26.74 2.25 13.02
N ALA A 676 26.00 1.20 13.39
CA ALA A 676 26.45 0.13 14.29
C ALA A 676 27.13 0.70 15.56
N GLN A 677 28.44 0.51 15.69
CA GLN A 677 29.24 0.91 16.84
C GLN A 677 30.01 2.23 16.63
N GLU A 678 30.09 2.73 15.39
CA GLU A 678 30.85 3.93 15.04
C GLU A 678 29.94 5.16 14.97
N THR A 679 30.34 6.25 15.63
CA THR A 679 29.66 7.55 15.55
C THR A 679 30.50 8.53 14.73
N ARG A 680 29.85 9.27 13.82
CA ARG A 680 30.48 10.28 12.97
C ARG A 680 29.66 11.58 12.97
N ILE A 681 30.31 12.66 12.57
CA ILE A 681 29.72 13.99 12.38
C ILE A 681 29.74 14.34 10.89
N TRP A 682 28.81 15.19 10.46
CA TRP A 682 28.83 15.73 9.09
C TRP A 682 29.78 16.93 9.00
N GLU A 683 30.26 17.21 7.79
CA GLU A 683 31.01 18.42 7.46
C GLU A 683 30.38 19.06 6.21
N GLU A 684 30.36 20.40 6.13
CA GLU A 684 29.81 21.10 4.97
C GLU A 684 30.61 20.81 3.69
N GLY A 685 29.92 20.44 2.62
CA GLY A 685 30.54 20.07 1.35
C GLY A 685 31.26 18.72 1.35
N LYS A 686 31.05 17.88 2.36
CA LYS A 686 31.61 16.53 2.46
C LYS A 686 30.55 15.45 2.48
N VAL A 687 30.89 14.31 1.88
CA VAL A 687 30.00 13.14 1.81
C VAL A 687 30.41 12.08 2.84
N LEU A 688 29.49 11.76 3.76
CA LEU A 688 29.52 10.49 4.49
C LEU A 688 28.81 9.41 3.66
N ILE A 689 29.28 8.17 3.71
CA ILE A 689 28.61 7.02 3.08
C ILE A 689 28.49 5.90 4.11
N PHE A 690 27.28 5.38 4.29
CA PHE A 690 27.00 4.26 5.17
C PHE A 690 25.99 3.30 4.52
N ASP A 691 25.99 2.06 5.00
CA ASP A 691 24.93 1.10 4.70
C ASP A 691 23.80 1.30 5.70
N ASP A 692 22.66 1.84 5.25
CA ASP A 692 21.55 2.15 6.14
C ASP A 692 20.75 0.91 6.58
N SER A 693 21.05 -0.28 6.03
CA SER A 693 20.53 -1.55 6.56
C SER A 693 21.14 -1.96 7.90
N PHE A 694 22.25 -1.35 8.30
CA PHE A 694 22.78 -1.42 9.67
C PHE A 694 22.04 -0.48 10.60
N GLU A 695 21.97 -0.84 11.89
CA GLU A 695 21.35 0.01 12.90
C GLU A 695 22.03 1.37 12.97
N HIS A 696 21.25 2.42 12.75
CA HIS A 696 21.71 3.79 12.84
C HIS A 696 20.76 4.67 13.65
N GLU A 697 21.32 5.73 14.22
CA GLU A 697 20.68 6.60 15.21
C GLU A 697 21.22 8.02 15.06
N VAL A 698 20.36 9.04 15.23
CA VAL A 698 20.69 10.44 14.92
C VAL A 698 20.28 11.38 16.06
N TRP A 699 21.17 12.32 16.37
CA TRP A 699 20.91 13.40 17.33
C TRP A 699 21.21 14.76 16.71
N GLN A 700 20.34 15.72 17.00
CA GLN A 700 20.43 17.12 16.62
C GLN A 700 20.36 18.00 17.89
N ASP A 701 21.43 17.92 18.70
CA ASP A 701 21.57 18.63 19.98
C ASP A 701 22.06 20.09 19.79
N ALA A 702 22.14 20.57 18.54
CA ALA A 702 22.67 21.89 18.19
C ALA A 702 21.63 23.03 18.36
N ALA A 703 22.11 24.28 18.44
CA ALA A 703 21.26 25.46 18.58
C ALA A 703 20.60 25.96 17.26
N SER A 704 20.98 25.39 16.11
CA SER A 704 20.40 25.73 14.79
C SER A 704 20.07 24.47 13.98
N LEU A 705 19.31 24.64 12.89
CA LEU A 705 18.95 23.54 12.00
C LEU A 705 20.19 22.91 11.34
N ARG A 706 20.08 21.63 10.99
CA ARG A 706 21.02 20.89 10.16
C ARG A 706 20.34 20.47 8.87
N LEU A 707 20.86 20.92 7.73
CA LEU A 707 20.42 20.53 6.40
C LEU A 707 21.47 19.60 5.76
N ILE A 708 21.02 18.45 5.26
CA ILE A 708 21.82 17.52 4.47
C ILE A 708 21.11 17.17 3.16
N PHE A 709 21.87 16.65 2.20
CA PHE A 709 21.34 16.04 0.98
C PHE A 709 21.63 14.53 1.00
N ILE A 710 20.56 13.73 0.93
CA ILE A 710 20.58 12.27 0.94
C ILE A 710 20.52 11.79 -0.51
N VAL A 711 21.47 10.95 -0.88
CA VAL A 711 21.58 10.35 -2.22
C VAL A 711 21.80 8.85 -2.05
N ASP A 712 20.74 8.05 -2.24
CA ASP A 712 20.86 6.59 -2.22
C ASP A 712 21.39 6.07 -3.56
N VAL A 713 22.34 5.15 -3.51
CA VAL A 713 22.88 4.44 -4.69
C VAL A 713 22.62 2.94 -4.57
N TRP A 714 22.54 2.24 -5.70
CA TRP A 714 22.61 0.77 -5.70
C TRP A 714 23.90 0.28 -5.01
N HIS A 715 23.79 -0.77 -4.19
CA HIS A 715 24.97 -1.45 -3.64
C HIS A 715 25.93 -1.86 -4.79
N PRO A 716 27.23 -1.55 -4.71
CA PRO A 716 28.15 -1.60 -5.86
C PRO A 716 28.25 -2.98 -6.51
N GLU A 717 28.17 -4.05 -5.71
CA GLU A 717 28.27 -5.44 -6.16
C GLU A 717 26.99 -5.98 -6.83
N LEU A 718 25.88 -5.25 -6.81
CA LEU A 718 24.68 -5.65 -7.55
C LEU A 718 24.94 -5.60 -9.06
N THR A 719 24.69 -6.70 -9.74
CA THR A 719 24.79 -6.80 -11.19
C THR A 719 23.77 -5.90 -11.90
N PRO A 720 24.02 -5.45 -13.15
CA PRO A 720 23.03 -4.70 -13.93
C PRO A 720 21.69 -5.43 -14.09
N GLN A 721 21.68 -6.76 -14.08
CA GLN A 721 20.45 -7.53 -14.16
C GLN A 721 19.64 -7.46 -12.85
N GLN A 722 20.27 -7.63 -11.68
CA GLN A 722 19.60 -7.46 -10.39
C GLN A 722 19.04 -6.03 -10.23
N ARG A 723 19.81 -4.99 -10.61
CA ARG A 723 19.33 -3.59 -10.58
C ARG A 723 18.09 -3.36 -11.45
N ARG A 724 17.86 -4.17 -12.49
CA ARG A 724 16.65 -4.15 -13.33
C ARG A 724 15.51 -5.05 -12.83
N SER A 725 15.80 -6.20 -12.23
CA SER A 725 14.79 -7.21 -11.87
C SER A 725 14.27 -7.13 -10.44
N LEU A 726 15.04 -6.61 -9.48
CA LEU A 726 14.60 -6.51 -8.08
C LEU A 726 13.33 -5.66 -7.98
N PRO A 727 12.32 -6.02 -7.15
CA PRO A 727 11.17 -5.15 -6.93
C PRO A 727 11.59 -3.85 -6.23
N ALA A 728 10.81 -2.79 -6.48
CA ALA A 728 10.97 -1.51 -5.82
C ALA A 728 10.59 -1.59 -4.33
N ILE A 729 11.16 -0.67 -3.54
CA ILE A 729 10.88 -0.43 -2.12
C ILE A 729 10.97 1.08 -1.91
#